data_AF-A0A9W9ZRI7-F1
#
_entry.id   AF-A0A9W9ZRI7-F1
#
_cell.length_a   1.000
_cell.length_b   1.000
_cell.length_c   1.000
_cell.angle_alpha   90.00
_cell.angle_beta   90.00
_cell.angle_gamma   90.00
#
_symmetry.space_group_name_H-M   'P 1'
#
loop_
_entity.id
_entity.type
_entity.pdbx_description
1 polymer ?
#
loop_
_entity_poly.entity_id
_entity_poly.type
_entity_poly.pdbx_seq_one_letter_code
_entity_poly.pdbx_strand_id
1 'polypeptide(L)'
;MSDIDSAVSNVELMDGSCNVGEALYECGSALFSGDAAGRKRILIVLMAGKSQETDIANAAGSLQTTGVKIFAIGIGGSFDKSQLSAMAFSSYYVMSAVNFYGAAGIRGSLCTLVSQAGGIKIGGAAQETGKDGWSSDDVAKPSAELRMTGVKILSVGLGTHYNKAQLNVMASYPQEDHVFAIYFSQMSNIVMAIQDMLCKAATTTVTEGTGAGNKCFGDSCYMFTKSGKTWTDNQNSCRDKGGDLVSMETEEEWKFINSQIQTLTLAGSNEWHIGLKKVGQRWMWVSGKLLTIVKWQKQQPSGDGNVVVMSKDKPSGSQGLFDDIADQLQRAYICEIPKAGGSAISVQPTAAGGAGCDLAIMVDTSSSIRGTGNFQLLINFVTSVFHSFTLGNGIRYGLVAFGSSAKVVFGFNQYTSIYDVDAEVSSLTLTGGSCNVGAALLECKTSLFVGDAGGRTRVLLIFVAGKSTDDIYNAAGSLATAGVKIIAVGMGGLYDSSQLSAMAVSSSYCLNAATFGGLAGIHGSVTSLISQAGGITVSGSALAKAGGCDLAFMVDASSSIMGEANFRLVMNFVTRVYHSFTLGKGVRYGLVVFGDGVKVVFGFSQYTSMSDIDSAVSNVQLMDGSCNAGEALYECGSTLFAGDAAGRKRVLIVLMAGKSQEKDIANAAGSLKRRESR
;
A
#
# COMPACT_ATOMS: atom_id res chain seq x y z
N MET A 1 1.48 27.53 35.35
CA MET A 1 0.37 27.18 34.42
C MET A 1 -0.66 28.29 34.38
N SER A 2 -1.24 28.70 35.51
CA SER A 2 -2.22 29.81 35.60
C SER A 2 -1.84 31.10 34.86
N ASP A 3 -0.58 31.52 34.96
CA ASP A 3 -0.11 32.77 34.34
C ASP A 3 0.07 32.60 32.82
N ILE A 4 0.41 31.40 32.36
CA ILE A 4 0.51 31.05 30.93
C ILE A 4 -0.90 30.93 30.34
N ASP A 5 -1.81 30.25 31.03
CA ASP A 5 -3.20 30.12 30.61
C ASP A 5 -3.88 31.50 30.55
N SER A 6 -3.56 32.40 31.49
CA SER A 6 -4.04 33.78 31.49
C SER A 6 -3.43 34.60 30.34
N ALA A 7 -2.14 34.46 30.06
CA ALA A 7 -1.48 35.14 28.94
C ALA A 7 -2.03 34.66 27.59
N VAL A 8 -2.26 33.35 27.42
CA VAL A 8 -2.85 32.77 26.20
C VAL A 8 -4.31 33.19 26.03
N SER A 9 -5.08 33.24 27.12
CA SER A 9 -6.49 33.67 27.09
C SER A 9 -6.67 35.16 26.78
N ASN A 10 -5.62 35.96 26.94
CA ASN A 10 -5.60 37.40 26.65
C ASN A 10 -4.97 37.74 25.29
N VAL A 11 -4.69 36.75 24.43
CA VAL A 11 -4.21 37.01 23.07
C VAL A 11 -5.36 37.61 22.25
N GLU A 12 -5.20 38.87 21.85
CA GLU A 12 -6.16 39.56 20.99
C GLU A 12 -5.90 39.26 19.51
N LEU A 13 -6.97 39.22 18.72
CA LEU A 13 -6.86 39.15 17.27
C LEU A 13 -6.33 40.49 16.76
N MET A 14 -5.21 40.46 16.06
CA MET A 14 -4.67 41.63 15.36
C MET A 14 -5.30 41.72 13.97
N ASP A 15 -5.93 42.85 13.67
CA ASP A 15 -6.45 43.16 12.34
C ASP A 15 -5.30 43.48 11.38
N GLY A 16 -5.25 42.83 10.20
CA GLY A 16 -4.21 43.09 9.19
C GLY A 16 -3.85 41.90 8.30
N SER A 17 -2.80 42.06 7.48
CA SER A 17 -2.23 41.00 6.66
C SER A 17 -1.32 40.07 7.47
N CYS A 18 -1.20 38.81 7.05
CA CYS A 18 -0.31 37.85 7.69
C CYS A 18 1.17 38.17 7.36
N ASN A 19 1.90 38.73 8.32
CA ASN A 19 3.32 39.10 8.17
C ASN A 19 4.19 38.19 9.06
N VAL A 20 4.58 37.03 8.55
CA VAL A 20 5.34 36.02 9.32
C VAL A 20 6.83 36.37 9.37
N GLY A 21 7.39 37.01 8.35
CA GLY A 21 8.79 37.45 8.32
C GLY A 21 9.08 38.46 9.43
N GLU A 22 8.30 39.53 9.51
CA GLU A 22 8.35 40.52 10.60
C GLU A 22 8.21 39.88 11.99
N ALA A 23 7.22 38.99 12.16
CA ALA A 23 7.01 38.28 13.43
C ALA A 23 8.21 37.39 13.84
N LEU A 24 8.92 36.79 12.87
CA LEU A 24 10.13 36.00 13.12
C LEU A 24 11.31 36.90 13.53
N TYR A 25 11.49 38.08 12.92
CA TYR A 25 12.53 39.03 13.37
C TYR A 25 12.26 39.53 14.78
N GLU A 26 11.01 39.86 15.11
CA GLU A 26 10.61 40.27 16.46
C GLU A 26 10.80 39.14 17.48
N CYS A 27 10.50 37.88 17.12
CA CYS A 27 10.84 36.74 17.99
C CYS A 27 12.35 36.69 18.26
N GLY A 28 13.18 36.97 17.26
CA GLY A 28 14.63 37.02 17.39
C GLY A 28 15.11 38.09 18.35
N SER A 29 14.59 39.32 18.20
CA SER A 29 14.99 40.50 18.99
C SER A 29 14.38 40.52 20.39
N ALA A 30 13.18 39.96 20.61
CA ALA A 30 12.45 40.07 21.87
C ALA A 30 12.53 38.78 22.72
N LEU A 31 12.53 37.59 22.10
CA LEU A 31 12.47 36.31 22.81
C LEU A 31 13.81 35.58 22.87
N PHE A 32 14.67 35.79 21.87
CA PHE A 32 15.91 35.02 21.71
C PHE A 32 17.21 35.87 21.75
N SER A 33 17.10 37.16 22.06
CA SER A 33 18.21 38.11 22.21
C SER A 33 18.89 38.01 23.59
N GLY A 34 19.76 37.02 23.77
CA GLY A 34 20.53 36.86 25.01
C GLY A 34 21.48 35.66 24.95
N ASP A 35 22.41 35.56 25.91
CA ASP A 35 23.36 34.44 25.97
C ASP A 35 22.61 33.10 26.16
N ALA A 36 22.93 32.16 25.28
CA ALA A 36 22.23 30.90 25.04
C ALA A 36 22.94 29.68 25.62
N ALA A 37 24.13 29.85 26.21
CA ALA A 37 25.03 28.75 26.49
C ALA A 37 24.32 27.58 27.21
N GLY A 38 24.13 26.48 26.48
CA GLY A 38 23.54 25.23 26.97
C GLY A 38 22.01 25.09 26.92
N ARG A 39 21.24 26.12 26.52
CA ARG A 39 19.76 26.03 26.47
C ARG A 39 19.25 25.68 25.07
N LYS A 40 18.40 24.65 24.96
CA LYS A 40 17.70 24.32 23.70
C LYS A 40 16.57 25.32 23.48
N ARG A 41 16.56 25.99 22.32
CA ARG A 41 15.59 27.03 21.97
C ARG A 41 14.64 26.49 20.89
N ILE A 42 13.34 26.59 21.15
CA ILE A 42 12.29 26.07 20.27
C ILE A 42 11.30 27.19 20.01
N LEU A 43 10.92 27.35 18.74
CA LEU A 43 9.85 28.24 18.32
C LEU A 43 8.80 27.43 17.57
N ILE A 44 7.53 27.60 17.93
CA ILE A 44 6.39 26.95 17.25
C ILE A 44 5.59 28.05 16.57
N VAL A 45 5.46 27.95 15.25
CA VAL A 45 4.75 28.92 14.40
C VAL A 45 3.44 28.28 13.97
N LEU A 46 2.32 28.92 14.31
CA LEU A 46 0.97 28.52 13.87
C LEU A 46 0.49 29.48 12.79
N MET A 47 0.09 28.97 11.63
CA MET A 47 -0.38 29.77 10.50
C MET A 47 -1.73 29.29 10.00
N ALA A 48 -2.71 30.18 9.95
CA ALA A 48 -4.01 29.91 9.34
C ALA A 48 -4.16 30.45 7.90
N GLY A 49 -3.18 31.21 7.41
CA GLY A 49 -3.22 31.88 6.12
C GLY A 49 -1.84 32.07 5.48
N LYS A 50 -1.83 32.55 4.23
CA LYS A 50 -0.61 32.83 3.47
C LYS A 50 0.01 34.16 3.90
N SER A 51 1.32 34.16 4.14
CA SER A 51 2.04 35.41 4.43
C SER A 51 2.29 36.21 3.16
N GLN A 52 2.21 37.54 3.25
CA GLN A 52 2.41 38.45 2.11
C GLN A 52 3.89 38.80 1.87
N GLU A 53 4.78 38.41 2.77
CA GLU A 53 6.21 38.70 2.71
C GLU A 53 6.99 37.64 1.93
N THR A 54 8.11 38.04 1.32
CA THR A 54 8.96 37.17 0.49
C THR A 54 10.25 36.74 1.17
N ASP A 55 10.58 37.32 2.32
CA ASP A 55 11.86 37.13 3.03
C ASP A 55 11.74 36.18 4.25
N ILE A 56 10.64 35.44 4.35
CA ILE A 56 10.35 34.46 5.42
C ILE A 56 11.53 33.50 5.66
N ALA A 57 12.18 33.04 4.58
CA ALA A 57 13.34 32.15 4.67
C ALA A 57 14.57 32.83 5.33
N ASN A 58 14.78 34.13 5.06
CA ASN A 58 15.88 34.89 5.65
C ASN A 58 15.62 35.18 7.14
N ALA A 59 14.37 35.52 7.49
CA ALA A 59 13.96 35.75 8.87
C ALA A 59 14.09 34.45 9.70
N ALA A 60 13.59 33.34 9.19
CA ALA A 60 13.73 32.03 9.82
C ALA A 60 15.20 31.59 9.91
N GLY A 61 15.99 31.78 8.85
CA GLY A 61 17.42 31.47 8.83
C GLY A 61 18.20 32.23 9.91
N SER A 62 17.88 33.51 10.12
CA SER A 62 18.49 34.34 11.16
C SER A 62 18.23 33.82 12.58
N LEU A 63 17.04 33.27 12.84
CA LEU A 63 16.73 32.58 14.10
C LEU A 63 17.47 31.24 14.23
N GLN A 64 17.53 30.47 13.14
CA GLN A 64 18.14 29.13 13.14
C GLN A 64 19.65 29.18 13.38
N THR A 65 20.36 30.20 12.89
CA THR A 65 21.80 30.39 13.16
C THR A 65 22.09 30.68 14.63
N THR A 66 21.11 31.20 15.38
CA THR A 66 21.20 31.36 16.84
C THR A 66 20.84 30.09 17.63
N GLY A 67 20.60 28.97 16.93
CA GLY A 67 20.29 27.67 17.52
C GLY A 67 18.81 27.44 17.83
N VAL A 68 17.91 28.28 17.33
CA VAL A 68 16.46 28.10 17.47
C VAL A 68 15.96 27.06 16.47
N LYS A 69 15.25 26.03 16.95
CA LYS A 69 14.54 25.07 16.09
C LYS A 69 13.11 25.51 15.88
N ILE A 70 12.76 25.80 14.64
CA ILE A 70 11.42 26.27 14.25
C ILE A 70 10.56 25.07 13.81
N PHE A 71 9.39 24.95 14.43
CA PHE A 71 8.29 24.07 14.07
C PHE A 71 7.20 24.87 13.37
N ALA A 72 6.78 24.46 12.19
CA ALA A 72 5.82 25.21 11.38
C ALA A 72 4.53 24.42 11.21
N ILE A 73 3.39 24.99 11.62
CA ILE A 73 2.10 24.30 11.66
C ILE A 73 1.06 25.12 10.89
N GLY A 74 0.58 24.57 9.78
CA GLY A 74 -0.56 25.11 9.05
C GLY A 74 -1.90 24.65 9.65
N ILE A 75 -2.84 25.56 9.84
CA ILE A 75 -4.20 25.26 10.35
C ILE A 75 -5.22 25.73 9.31
N GLY A 76 -6.07 24.83 8.82
CA GLY A 76 -7.07 25.14 7.79
C GLY A 76 -6.56 24.87 6.37
N GLY A 77 -7.10 25.60 5.39
CA GLY A 77 -6.79 25.40 3.96
C GLY A 77 -6.09 26.57 3.26
N SER A 78 -5.89 27.70 3.96
CA SER A 78 -5.50 28.97 3.33
C SER A 78 -4.02 29.33 3.46
N PHE A 79 -3.18 28.47 4.06
CA PHE A 79 -1.74 28.67 4.21
C PHE A 79 -0.95 28.10 3.01
N ASP A 80 0.24 28.63 2.76
CA ASP A 80 1.14 28.14 1.71
C ASP A 80 2.16 27.14 2.28
N LYS A 81 2.16 25.91 1.77
CA LYS A 81 3.04 24.84 2.24
C LYS A 81 4.51 25.11 1.93
N SER A 82 4.79 25.89 0.88
CA SER A 82 6.16 26.31 0.55
C SER A 82 6.71 27.28 1.61
N GLN A 83 5.87 28.17 2.13
CA GLN A 83 6.23 29.09 3.22
C GLN A 83 6.48 28.33 4.53
N LEU A 84 5.64 27.34 4.89
CA LEU A 84 5.87 26.50 6.06
C LEU A 84 7.19 25.73 5.97
N SER A 85 7.52 25.24 4.78
CA SER A 85 8.77 24.50 4.55
C SER A 85 9.99 25.42 4.57
N ALA A 86 9.84 26.67 4.14
CA ALA A 86 10.90 27.66 4.13
C ALA A 86 11.27 28.17 5.54
N MET A 87 10.33 28.13 6.50
CA MET A 87 10.58 28.57 7.88
C MET A 87 10.99 27.46 8.84
N ALA A 88 10.52 26.23 8.61
CA ALA A 88 10.81 25.11 9.50
C ALA A 88 12.30 24.74 9.47
N PHE A 89 12.83 24.27 10.59
CA PHE A 89 14.22 23.84 10.68
C PHE A 89 14.52 22.60 9.81
N SER A 90 13.49 21.81 9.49
CA SER A 90 13.53 20.68 8.56
C SER A 90 12.11 20.38 8.09
N SER A 91 11.96 19.71 6.94
CA SER A 91 10.67 19.18 6.49
C SER A 91 10.03 18.23 7.51
N TYR A 92 10.83 17.61 8.40
CA TYR A 92 10.38 16.80 9.52
C TYR A 92 9.62 17.59 10.60
N TYR A 93 9.77 18.91 10.66
CA TYR A 93 9.11 19.80 11.63
C TYR A 93 7.98 20.63 11.01
N VAL A 94 7.49 20.23 9.83
CA VAL A 94 6.32 20.82 9.17
C VAL A 94 5.08 19.96 9.44
N MET A 95 4.00 20.57 9.93
CA MET A 95 2.75 19.89 10.23
C MET A 95 1.55 20.68 9.67
N SER A 96 0.42 20.01 9.46
CA SER A 96 -0.82 20.68 9.03
C SER A 96 -2.07 20.02 9.62
N ALA A 97 -3.05 20.83 9.99
CA ALA A 97 -4.39 20.40 10.41
C ALA A 97 -5.46 20.96 9.47
N VAL A 98 -6.49 20.14 9.18
CA VAL A 98 -7.57 20.50 8.24
C VAL A 98 -8.48 21.61 8.78
N ASN A 99 -8.60 21.74 10.10
CA ASN A 99 -9.35 22.79 10.80
C ASN A 99 -8.88 22.91 12.26
N PHE A 100 -9.42 23.87 13.02
CA PHE A 100 -9.08 24.07 14.43
C PHE A 100 -9.39 22.86 15.33
N TYR A 101 -10.37 22.01 14.97
CA TYR A 101 -10.64 20.75 15.67
C TYR A 101 -9.55 19.69 15.42
N GLY A 102 -8.92 19.71 14.24
CA GLY A 102 -7.77 18.87 13.89
C GLY A 102 -6.46 19.26 14.58
N ALA A 103 -6.37 20.48 15.14
CA ALA A 103 -5.18 20.92 15.90
C ALA A 103 -5.01 20.12 17.20
N ALA A 104 -6.09 19.58 17.78
CA ALA A 104 -6.02 18.66 18.92
C ALA A 104 -5.26 17.36 18.59
N GLY A 105 -5.32 16.89 17.34
CA GLY A 105 -4.59 15.73 16.84
C GLY A 105 -3.10 15.96 16.61
N ILE A 106 -2.67 17.23 16.50
CA ILE A 106 -1.26 17.61 16.36
C ILE A 106 -0.54 17.58 17.71
N ARG A 107 -1.28 17.74 18.82
CA ARG A 107 -0.74 17.87 20.18
C ARG A 107 0.26 16.75 20.54
N GLY A 108 -0.08 15.50 20.29
CA GLY A 108 0.78 14.36 20.64
C GLY A 108 2.10 14.32 19.87
N SER A 109 2.02 14.54 18.55
CA SER A 109 3.19 14.62 17.68
C SER A 109 4.07 15.84 18.00
N LEU A 110 3.45 17.00 18.27
CA LEU A 110 4.15 18.20 18.66
C LEU A 110 4.86 18.03 20.02
N CYS A 111 4.20 17.47 21.03
CA CYS A 111 4.82 17.18 22.32
C CYS A 111 6.02 16.23 22.18
N THR A 112 5.90 15.19 21.36
CA THR A 112 6.98 14.22 21.14
C THR A 112 8.18 14.87 20.46
N LEU A 113 7.95 15.63 19.39
CA LEU A 113 9.02 16.27 18.64
C LEU A 113 9.67 17.41 19.43
N VAL A 114 8.90 18.18 20.20
CA VAL A 114 9.42 19.21 21.11
C VAL A 114 10.23 18.58 22.24
N SER A 115 9.78 17.46 22.81
CA SER A 115 10.56 16.69 23.80
C SER A 115 11.87 16.17 23.25
N GLN A 116 11.88 15.63 22.02
CA GLN A 116 13.10 15.17 21.35
C GLN A 116 14.03 16.32 20.98
N ALA A 117 13.49 17.42 20.45
CA ALA A 117 14.27 18.56 20.04
C ALA A 117 14.85 19.35 21.23
N GLY A 118 14.13 19.39 22.35
CA GLY A 118 14.45 20.13 23.56
C GLY A 118 15.13 19.30 24.66
N GLY A 119 15.14 17.97 24.56
CA GLY A 119 15.64 17.09 25.62
C GLY A 119 14.81 17.15 26.91
N ILE A 120 13.54 17.57 26.82
CA ILE A 120 12.66 17.81 27.97
C ILE A 120 11.95 16.51 28.36
N LYS A 121 12.25 15.99 29.56
CA LYS A 121 11.46 14.93 30.20
C LYS A 121 10.22 15.56 30.83
N ILE A 122 9.04 15.30 30.26
CA ILE A 122 7.78 15.78 30.81
C ILE A 122 7.41 14.87 32.00
N GLY A 123 7.40 15.42 33.22
CA GLY A 123 7.20 14.64 34.45
C GLY A 123 6.06 15.16 35.33
N GLY A 124 5.22 14.23 35.79
CA GLY A 124 4.17 14.39 36.82
C GLY A 124 2.77 14.66 36.21
N ALA A 125 1.70 13.89 36.48
CA ALA A 125 1.42 12.97 37.57
C ALA A 125 0.36 11.91 37.20
N ALA A 126 0.36 10.82 37.97
CA ALA A 126 -0.62 9.72 38.10
C ALA A 126 -0.65 8.62 37.01
N GLN A 127 0.07 7.53 37.30
CA GLN A 127 -0.25 6.11 37.03
C GLN A 127 -1.12 5.77 35.79
N GLU A 128 -0.48 5.42 34.67
CA GLU A 128 -1.01 4.40 33.75
C GLU A 128 0.13 3.47 33.31
N THR A 129 0.00 2.20 33.69
CA THR A 129 0.75 1.06 33.16
C THR A 129 0.44 0.87 31.68
N GLY A 130 1.44 0.61 30.83
CA GLY A 130 1.21 -0.08 29.55
C GLY A 130 1.94 0.51 28.33
N LYS A 131 2.89 -0.24 27.78
CA LYS A 131 3.54 0.00 26.48
C LYS A 131 2.67 -0.58 25.35
N ASP A 132 1.46 -0.05 25.18
CA ASP A 132 0.43 -0.73 24.39
C ASP A 132 0.64 -0.47 22.87
N GLY A 133 0.90 -1.53 22.08
CA GLY A 133 1.11 -1.47 20.62
C GLY A 133 2.58 -1.58 20.14
N TRP A 134 3.52 -1.84 21.06
CA TRP A 134 4.91 -2.17 20.73
C TRP A 134 5.08 -3.68 20.72
N SER A 135 5.91 -4.19 19.81
CA SER A 135 6.44 -5.55 20.01
C SER A 135 7.28 -5.56 21.28
N SER A 136 7.03 -6.52 22.16
CA SER A 136 7.74 -6.66 23.44
C SER A 136 9.09 -7.36 23.28
N ASP A 137 9.38 -7.87 22.08
CA ASP A 137 10.55 -8.63 21.67
C ASP A 137 11.24 -8.06 20.41
N ASP A 138 12.38 -8.64 20.01
CA ASP A 138 13.16 -8.16 18.86
C ASP A 138 12.53 -8.59 17.52
N VAL A 139 12.13 -7.59 16.73
CA VAL A 139 11.57 -7.78 15.38
C VAL A 139 12.62 -7.66 14.28
N ALA A 140 13.82 -7.15 14.56
CA ALA A 140 14.80 -6.80 13.55
C ALA A 140 15.47 -8.03 12.93
N LYS A 141 15.94 -8.95 13.76
CA LYS A 141 16.59 -10.17 13.30
C LYS A 141 15.64 -11.11 12.52
N PRO A 142 14.47 -11.51 13.06
CA PRO A 142 13.61 -12.45 12.34
C PRO A 142 13.01 -11.88 11.04
N SER A 143 12.74 -10.56 10.99
CA SER A 143 12.32 -9.92 9.74
C SER A 143 13.42 -9.87 8.69
N ALA A 144 14.69 -9.66 9.10
CA ALA A 144 15.82 -9.72 8.18
C ALA A 144 16.02 -11.13 7.61
N GLU A 145 15.90 -12.17 8.44
CA GLU A 145 15.99 -13.56 8.03
C GLU A 145 14.90 -13.92 7.01
N LEU A 146 13.65 -13.56 7.27
CA LEU A 146 12.55 -13.73 6.31
C LEU A 146 12.83 -13.04 4.98
N ARG A 147 13.30 -11.78 4.99
CA ARG A 147 13.64 -11.04 3.76
C ARG A 147 14.77 -11.71 2.97
N MET A 148 15.79 -12.24 3.65
CA MET A 148 16.88 -12.99 3.00
C MET A 148 16.40 -14.26 2.29
N THR A 149 15.29 -14.86 2.73
CA THR A 149 14.65 -16.01 2.04
C THR A 149 13.76 -15.61 0.85
N GLY A 150 13.76 -14.32 0.47
CA GLY A 150 12.97 -13.81 -0.65
C GLY A 150 11.52 -13.48 -0.30
N VAL A 151 11.15 -13.46 0.99
CA VAL A 151 9.84 -13.00 1.45
C VAL A 151 9.80 -11.48 1.44
N LYS A 152 8.85 -10.90 0.68
CA LYS A 152 8.56 -9.46 0.78
C LYS A 152 7.64 -9.20 1.96
N ILE A 153 8.01 -8.28 2.83
CA ILE A 153 7.25 -7.94 4.04
C ILE A 153 6.56 -6.60 3.84
N LEU A 154 5.25 -6.59 4.02
CA LEU A 154 4.42 -5.40 4.13
C LEU A 154 4.04 -5.18 5.59
N SER A 155 4.32 -4.02 6.16
CA SER A 155 3.98 -3.73 7.56
C SER A 155 2.90 -2.67 7.65
N VAL A 156 1.84 -2.97 8.39
CA VAL A 156 0.67 -2.11 8.55
C VAL A 156 0.43 -1.83 10.03
N GLY A 157 0.47 -0.57 10.40
CA GLY A 157 0.04 -0.08 11.70
C GLY A 157 -1.44 0.29 11.69
N LEU A 158 -2.22 -0.31 12.59
CA LEU A 158 -3.65 -0.07 12.76
C LEU A 158 -3.91 0.74 14.04
N GLY A 159 -4.58 1.89 13.93
CA GLY A 159 -4.92 2.74 15.07
C GLY A 159 -3.90 3.86 15.31
N THR A 160 -3.68 4.26 16.57
CA THR A 160 -2.86 5.45 16.91
C THR A 160 -1.61 5.17 17.73
N HIS A 161 -1.42 3.94 18.21
CA HIS A 161 -0.37 3.61 19.19
C HIS A 161 0.61 2.49 18.76
N TYR A 162 0.69 2.16 17.46
CA TYR A 162 1.74 1.27 16.93
C TYR A 162 3.11 1.98 16.86
N ASN A 163 4.20 1.21 16.91
CA ASN A 163 5.55 1.75 16.75
C ASN A 163 5.98 1.77 15.27
N LYS A 164 5.94 2.95 14.64
CA LYS A 164 6.34 3.12 13.22
C LYS A 164 7.79 2.70 12.93
N ALA A 165 8.71 2.83 13.89
CA ALA A 165 10.09 2.39 13.69
C ALA A 165 10.17 0.85 13.63
N GLN A 166 9.42 0.13 14.47
CA GLN A 166 9.33 -1.33 14.39
C GLN A 166 8.68 -1.78 13.06
N LEU A 167 7.64 -1.08 12.58
CA LEU A 167 7.08 -1.35 11.26
C LEU A 167 8.11 -1.16 10.13
N ASN A 168 8.89 -0.07 10.16
CA ASN A 168 9.95 0.18 9.18
C ASN A 168 11.06 -0.87 9.22
N VAL A 169 11.37 -1.41 10.40
CA VAL A 169 12.37 -2.46 10.59
C VAL A 169 11.88 -3.80 10.03
N MET A 170 10.58 -4.07 10.11
CA MET A 170 9.98 -5.30 9.59
C MET A 170 9.77 -5.27 8.07
N ALA A 171 9.32 -4.15 7.52
CA ALA A 171 8.97 -4.03 6.11
C ALA A 171 10.16 -4.20 5.15
N SER A 172 9.86 -4.60 3.91
CA SER A 172 10.79 -4.57 2.78
C SER A 172 11.03 -3.14 2.28
N TYR A 173 12.11 -2.91 1.55
CA TYR A 173 12.42 -1.62 0.94
C TYR A 173 11.73 -1.48 -0.44
N PRO A 174 11.37 -0.25 -0.88
CA PRO A 174 11.40 1.00 -0.12
C PRO A 174 10.25 1.09 0.89
N GLN A 175 10.51 1.66 2.08
CA GLN A 175 9.52 1.71 3.17
C GLN A 175 8.28 2.54 2.79
N GLU A 176 8.42 3.55 1.92
CA GLU A 176 7.28 4.33 1.40
C GLU A 176 6.24 3.48 0.65
N ASP A 177 6.65 2.34 0.09
CA ASP A 177 5.76 1.41 -0.63
C ASP A 177 5.32 0.22 0.25
N HIS A 178 5.99 -0.01 1.39
CA HIS A 178 5.83 -1.23 2.19
C HIS A 178 5.42 -0.99 3.65
N VAL A 179 5.31 0.27 4.09
CA VAL A 179 4.87 0.63 5.44
C VAL A 179 3.64 1.51 5.37
N PHE A 180 2.54 1.00 5.91
CA PHE A 180 1.28 1.71 5.97
C PHE A 180 0.86 2.00 7.40
N ALA A 181 0.24 3.16 7.58
CA ALA A 181 -0.19 3.71 8.84
C ALA A 181 -1.64 4.17 8.66
N ILE A 182 -2.60 3.41 9.18
CA ILE A 182 -4.01 3.62 8.88
C ILE A 182 -4.91 3.45 10.10
N TYR A 183 -6.06 4.10 10.05
CA TYR A 183 -7.18 3.76 10.94
C TYR A 183 -7.95 2.55 10.41
N PHE A 184 -8.71 1.88 11.27
CA PHE A 184 -9.59 0.76 10.89
C PHE A 184 -10.55 1.14 9.74
N SER A 185 -11.00 2.40 9.70
CA SER A 185 -11.85 2.93 8.63
C SER A 185 -11.15 3.10 7.26
N GLN A 186 -9.82 3.03 7.22
CA GLN A 186 -9.00 3.27 6.02
C GLN A 186 -8.36 1.99 5.47
N MET A 187 -8.73 0.82 6.00
CA MET A 187 -8.18 -0.49 5.62
C MET A 187 -8.30 -0.80 4.12
N SER A 188 -9.34 -0.30 3.46
CA SER A 188 -9.53 -0.45 2.01
C SER A 188 -8.47 0.22 1.14
N ASN A 189 -7.82 1.27 1.63
CA ASN A 189 -6.76 1.97 0.90
C ASN A 189 -5.53 1.07 0.72
N ILE A 190 -5.32 0.13 1.65
CA ILE A 190 -4.19 -0.80 1.60
C ILE A 190 -4.50 -2.02 0.72
N VAL A 191 -5.76 -2.39 0.55
CA VAL A 191 -6.13 -3.50 -0.37
C VAL A 191 -5.60 -3.22 -1.78
N MET A 192 -5.75 -1.99 -2.28
CA MET A 192 -5.19 -1.57 -3.58
C MET A 192 -3.67 -1.59 -3.60
N ALA A 193 -3.00 -1.17 -2.52
CA ALA A 193 -1.55 -1.22 -2.42
C ALA A 193 -1.01 -2.66 -2.38
N ILE A 194 -1.72 -3.57 -1.69
CA ILE A 194 -1.42 -5.01 -1.67
C ILE A 194 -1.61 -5.61 -3.07
N GLN A 195 -2.70 -5.27 -3.74
CA GLN A 195 -2.95 -5.68 -5.13
C GLN A 195 -1.86 -5.17 -6.07
N ASP A 196 -1.46 -3.91 -5.96
CA ASP A 196 -0.40 -3.33 -6.78
C ASP A 196 0.96 -3.98 -6.49
N MET A 197 1.31 -4.22 -5.23
CA MET A 197 2.52 -4.93 -4.84
C MET A 197 2.55 -6.36 -5.41
N LEU A 198 1.44 -7.08 -5.30
CA LEU A 198 1.30 -8.45 -5.81
C LEU A 198 1.29 -8.46 -7.35
N CYS A 199 0.62 -7.51 -8.00
CA CYS A 199 0.66 -7.34 -9.45
C CYS A 199 2.07 -7.01 -9.95
N LYS A 200 2.81 -6.10 -9.28
CA LYS A 200 4.22 -5.80 -9.59
C LYS A 200 5.12 -7.02 -9.37
N ALA A 201 4.86 -7.82 -8.34
CA ALA A 201 5.55 -9.09 -8.10
C ALA A 201 5.20 -10.17 -9.15
N ALA A 202 4.03 -10.05 -9.79
CA ALA A 202 3.54 -10.94 -10.85
C ALA A 202 4.05 -10.58 -12.24
N THR A 203 4.12 -9.28 -12.53
CA THR A 203 4.59 -8.71 -13.80
C THR A 203 6.10 -8.56 -13.85
N THR A 204 6.81 -8.93 -12.78
CA THR A 204 8.22 -9.32 -12.84
C THR A 204 8.39 -10.66 -13.56
N THR A 205 7.68 -10.85 -14.68
CA THR A 205 8.30 -11.41 -15.87
C THR A 205 9.46 -10.50 -16.22
N VAL A 206 10.62 -11.08 -16.48
CA VAL A 206 11.76 -10.36 -17.06
C VAL A 206 11.31 -9.81 -18.42
N THR A 207 10.71 -8.63 -18.43
CA THR A 207 10.57 -7.81 -19.63
C THR A 207 11.89 -7.13 -19.80
N GLU A 208 12.67 -7.63 -20.76
CA GLU A 208 13.69 -6.86 -21.45
C GLU A 208 12.99 -5.63 -22.07
N GLY A 209 12.89 -4.56 -21.29
CA GLY A 209 12.40 -3.25 -21.69
C GLY A 209 13.58 -2.29 -21.73
N THR A 210 14.01 -1.96 -22.94
CA THR A 210 15.10 -1.06 -23.29
C THR A 210 15.08 0.25 -22.49
N GLY A 211 16.11 0.47 -21.67
CA GLY A 211 16.29 1.72 -20.94
C GLY A 211 17.54 1.87 -20.06
N ALA A 212 18.44 0.88 -20.03
CA ALA A 212 19.87 0.92 -19.66
C ALA A 212 20.27 -0.53 -19.39
N GLY A 213 20.72 -1.24 -20.42
CA GLY A 213 20.83 -2.71 -20.43
C GLY A 213 21.66 -3.27 -19.28
N ASN A 214 21.12 -4.28 -18.60
CA ASN A 214 21.92 -5.19 -17.80
C ASN A 214 22.97 -5.81 -18.72
N LYS A 215 24.25 -5.61 -18.41
CA LYS A 215 25.36 -6.16 -19.20
C LYS A 215 25.86 -7.38 -18.45
N CYS A 216 25.99 -8.52 -19.11
CA CYS A 216 26.34 -9.77 -18.42
C CYS A 216 27.71 -10.30 -18.83
N PHE A 217 28.42 -10.90 -17.89
CA PHE A 217 29.74 -11.52 -18.06
C PHE A 217 29.86 -12.73 -17.13
N GLY A 218 30.38 -13.86 -17.63
CA GLY A 218 30.36 -15.12 -16.88
C GLY A 218 28.95 -15.57 -16.51
N ASP A 219 28.74 -16.00 -15.27
CA ASP A 219 27.45 -16.41 -14.69
C ASP A 219 26.67 -15.26 -14.04
N SER A 220 27.16 -14.03 -14.19
CA SER A 220 26.59 -12.84 -13.56
C SER A 220 26.13 -11.80 -14.59
N CYS A 221 25.14 -11.00 -14.19
CA CYS A 221 24.61 -9.84 -14.91
C CYS A 221 24.74 -8.60 -14.04
N TYR A 222 25.17 -7.50 -14.63
CA TYR A 222 25.51 -6.28 -13.91
C TYR A 222 24.58 -5.14 -14.29
N MET A 223 24.06 -4.46 -13.26
CA MET A 223 23.16 -3.33 -13.41
C MET A 223 23.86 -2.05 -12.93
N PHE A 224 23.92 -1.05 -13.80
CA PHE A 224 24.63 0.21 -13.55
C PHE A 224 23.64 1.33 -13.26
N THR A 225 23.53 1.75 -12.00
CA THR A 225 22.64 2.84 -11.58
C THR A 225 23.40 4.15 -11.42
N LYS A 226 23.07 5.14 -12.26
CA LYS A 226 23.81 6.42 -12.40
C LYS A 226 23.60 7.42 -11.25
N SER A 227 22.74 7.09 -10.28
CA SER A 227 22.47 7.86 -9.07
C SER A 227 22.27 6.90 -7.89
N GLY A 228 22.66 7.30 -6.68
CA GLY A 228 22.49 6.47 -5.50
C GLY A 228 22.66 7.26 -4.21
N LYS A 229 22.42 6.58 -3.09
CA LYS A 229 22.49 7.12 -1.72
C LYS A 229 23.80 6.65 -1.07
N THR A 230 23.76 6.33 0.22
CA THR A 230 24.90 5.75 0.97
C THR A 230 25.30 4.40 0.39
N TRP A 231 26.50 3.92 0.71
CA TRP A 231 26.94 2.59 0.28
C TRP A 231 26.03 1.50 0.82
N THR A 232 25.65 1.61 2.10
CA THR A 232 24.70 0.69 2.75
C THR A 232 23.33 0.69 2.06
N ASP A 233 22.79 1.87 1.70
CA ASP A 233 21.52 1.96 0.98
C ASP A 233 21.61 1.35 -0.42
N ASN A 234 22.69 1.61 -1.13
CA ASN A 234 22.92 1.07 -2.47
C ASN A 234 23.10 -0.46 -2.41
N GLN A 235 23.74 -0.98 -1.37
CA GLN A 235 23.88 -2.41 -1.11
C GLN A 235 22.53 -3.09 -0.90
N ASN A 236 21.70 -2.52 -0.03
CA ASN A 236 20.34 -3.01 0.19
C ASN A 236 19.54 -3.00 -1.12
N SER A 237 19.70 -1.94 -1.93
CA SER A 237 19.06 -1.86 -3.24
C SER A 237 19.48 -2.95 -4.23
N CYS A 238 20.71 -3.46 -4.15
CA CYS A 238 21.13 -4.60 -4.97
C CYS A 238 20.59 -5.94 -4.43
N ARG A 239 20.53 -6.10 -3.11
CA ARG A 239 19.96 -7.28 -2.44
C ARG A 239 18.48 -7.45 -2.73
N ASP A 240 17.73 -6.36 -2.76
CA ASP A 240 16.31 -6.36 -3.14
C ASP A 240 16.08 -6.85 -4.58
N LYS A 241 17.11 -6.75 -5.45
CA LYS A 241 17.06 -7.19 -6.85
C LYS A 241 17.59 -8.61 -7.06
N GLY A 242 17.80 -9.37 -5.97
CA GLY A 242 18.31 -10.74 -6.04
C GLY A 242 19.81 -10.84 -6.34
N GLY A 243 20.55 -9.77 -6.05
CA GLY A 243 22.00 -9.68 -6.22
C GLY A 243 22.69 -9.07 -5.00
N ASP A 244 23.88 -8.51 -5.17
CA ASP A 244 24.52 -7.63 -4.19
C ASP A 244 25.32 -6.56 -4.95
N LEU A 245 25.97 -5.61 -4.27
CA LEU A 245 26.95 -4.75 -4.94
C LEU A 245 28.03 -5.63 -5.57
N VAL A 246 28.53 -5.20 -6.73
CA VAL A 246 29.42 -6.05 -7.54
C VAL A 246 30.67 -6.52 -6.78
N SER A 247 30.93 -7.82 -6.83
CA SER A 247 32.14 -8.45 -6.29
C SER A 247 33.07 -8.84 -7.44
N MET A 248 34.11 -8.04 -7.70
CA MET A 248 35.02 -8.31 -8.82
C MET A 248 36.15 -9.22 -8.36
N GLU A 249 36.06 -10.51 -8.69
CA GLU A 249 36.97 -11.54 -8.16
C GLU A 249 37.98 -12.03 -9.21
N THR A 250 37.75 -11.69 -10.48
CA THR A 250 38.64 -12.01 -11.61
C THR A 250 39.09 -10.76 -12.38
N GLU A 251 40.30 -10.80 -12.97
CA GLU A 251 40.86 -9.68 -13.73
C GLU A 251 40.01 -9.38 -14.98
N GLU A 252 39.39 -10.41 -15.54
CA GLU A 252 38.50 -10.35 -16.68
C GLU A 252 37.19 -9.64 -16.33
N GLU A 253 36.64 -9.92 -15.15
CA GLU A 253 35.45 -9.25 -14.62
C GLU A 253 35.72 -7.77 -14.32
N TRP A 254 36.86 -7.45 -13.70
CA TRP A 254 37.27 -6.06 -13.49
C TRP A 254 37.40 -5.31 -14.82
N LYS A 255 38.06 -5.90 -15.83
CA LYS A 255 38.20 -5.31 -17.18
C LYS A 255 36.83 -5.07 -17.81
N PHE A 256 35.93 -6.04 -17.69
CA PHE A 256 34.57 -5.92 -18.19
C PHE A 256 33.85 -4.74 -17.54
N ILE A 257 33.77 -4.70 -16.20
CA ILE A 257 33.10 -3.61 -15.47
C ILE A 257 33.74 -2.25 -15.80
N ASN A 258 35.08 -2.16 -15.82
CA ASN A 258 35.78 -0.93 -16.18
C ASN A 258 35.36 -0.44 -17.56
N SER A 259 35.39 -1.32 -18.57
CA SER A 259 34.98 -0.96 -19.94
C SER A 259 33.54 -0.44 -19.99
N GLN A 260 32.63 -0.99 -19.17
CA GLN A 260 31.24 -0.55 -19.14
C GLN A 260 31.07 0.82 -18.50
N ILE A 261 31.67 1.07 -17.33
CA ILE A 261 31.53 2.37 -16.65
C ILE A 261 32.14 3.52 -17.47
N GLN A 262 33.17 3.24 -18.29
CA GLN A 262 33.76 4.25 -19.17
C GLN A 262 32.79 4.75 -20.26
N THR A 263 31.82 3.92 -20.66
CA THR A 263 30.80 4.31 -21.64
C THR A 263 29.64 5.14 -21.06
N LEU A 264 29.53 5.22 -19.73
CA LEU A 264 28.36 5.81 -19.06
C LEU A 264 28.64 7.24 -18.56
N THR A 265 27.74 8.17 -18.85
CA THR A 265 27.78 9.54 -18.31
C THR A 265 27.09 9.58 -16.95
N LEU A 266 27.74 10.20 -15.96
CA LEU A 266 27.23 10.43 -14.60
C LEU A 266 26.92 11.92 -14.40
N ALA A 267 25.85 12.22 -13.66
CA ALA A 267 25.49 13.59 -13.28
C ALA A 267 26.18 14.05 -11.98
N GLY A 268 26.75 13.12 -11.21
CA GLY A 268 27.42 13.37 -9.93
C GLY A 268 28.93 13.13 -9.99
N SER A 269 29.52 12.66 -8.88
CA SER A 269 30.93 12.24 -8.87
C SER A 269 31.16 11.12 -9.90
N ASN A 270 32.25 11.22 -10.69
CA ASN A 270 32.66 10.24 -11.70
C ASN A 270 33.21 8.93 -11.08
N GLU A 271 32.45 8.33 -10.16
CA GLU A 271 32.83 7.16 -9.36
C GLU A 271 31.58 6.35 -9.01
N TRP A 272 31.75 5.05 -8.76
CA TRP A 272 30.66 4.09 -8.54
C TRP A 272 30.89 3.28 -7.27
N HIS A 273 29.92 3.19 -6.35
CA HIS A 273 29.94 2.22 -5.25
C HIS A 273 30.02 0.79 -5.80
N ILE A 274 30.95 0.02 -5.23
CA ILE A 274 31.18 -1.40 -5.53
C ILE A 274 31.13 -2.22 -4.24
N GLY A 275 31.00 -3.53 -4.34
CA GLY A 275 30.75 -4.42 -3.21
C GLY A 275 31.97 -4.71 -2.35
N LEU A 276 32.86 -3.75 -2.12
CA LEU A 276 34.06 -3.93 -1.30
C LEU A 276 33.97 -3.05 -0.05
N LYS A 277 34.16 -3.66 1.12
CA LYS A 277 34.10 -2.98 2.42
C LYS A 277 35.17 -3.45 3.38
N LYS A 278 35.49 -2.62 4.37
CA LYS A 278 36.45 -2.93 5.43
C LYS A 278 35.76 -3.70 6.54
N VAL A 279 36.19 -4.94 6.77
CA VAL A 279 35.75 -5.80 7.87
C VAL A 279 36.96 -6.06 8.78
N GLY A 280 36.99 -5.42 9.94
CA GLY A 280 38.17 -5.39 10.80
C GLY A 280 39.35 -4.69 10.11
N GLN A 281 40.46 -5.41 9.93
CA GLN A 281 41.67 -4.91 9.26
C GLN A 281 41.78 -5.34 7.79
N ARG A 282 40.74 -5.96 7.21
CA ARG A 282 40.79 -6.54 5.86
C ARG A 282 39.68 -5.99 4.96
N TRP A 283 39.97 -5.86 3.67
CA TRP A 283 38.99 -5.56 2.64
C TRP A 283 38.33 -6.86 2.16
N MET A 284 37.01 -6.91 2.19
CA MET A 284 36.21 -8.09 1.88
C MET A 284 35.10 -7.72 0.90
N TRP A 285 34.95 -8.53 -0.14
CA TRP A 285 33.84 -8.45 -1.07
C TRP A 285 32.53 -8.84 -0.38
N VAL A 286 31.40 -8.31 -0.85
CA VAL A 286 30.08 -8.64 -0.31
C VAL A 286 29.67 -10.09 -0.59
N SER A 287 30.32 -10.75 -1.56
CA SER A 287 30.30 -12.21 -1.76
C SER A 287 30.92 -13.01 -0.59
N GLY A 288 31.63 -12.34 0.32
CA GLY A 288 32.37 -12.95 1.43
C GLY A 288 33.83 -13.30 1.09
N LYS A 289 34.27 -13.13 -0.16
CA LYS A 289 35.66 -13.41 -0.56
C LYS A 289 36.60 -12.25 -0.19
N LEU A 290 37.87 -12.56 0.03
CA LEU A 290 38.91 -11.54 0.28
C LEU A 290 39.25 -10.77 -1.01
N LEU A 291 39.70 -9.53 -0.86
CA LEU A 291 40.24 -8.75 -1.98
C LEU A 291 41.49 -9.43 -2.55
N THR A 292 41.37 -10.04 -3.73
CA THR A 292 42.49 -10.63 -4.48
C THR A 292 43.02 -9.71 -5.58
N ILE A 293 42.19 -8.80 -6.10
CA ILE A 293 42.55 -7.88 -7.18
C ILE A 293 42.79 -6.49 -6.62
N VAL A 294 44.07 -6.14 -6.50
CA VAL A 294 44.51 -4.87 -5.94
C VAL A 294 44.53 -3.81 -7.04
N LYS A 295 43.52 -2.93 -7.07
CA LYS A 295 43.37 -1.86 -8.08
C LYS A 295 43.29 -0.47 -7.45
N TRP A 296 43.95 -0.25 -6.31
CA TRP A 296 43.92 1.05 -5.64
C TRP A 296 44.49 2.17 -6.49
N GLN A 297 43.95 3.37 -6.33
CA GLN A 297 44.58 4.59 -6.81
C GLN A 297 45.92 4.82 -6.09
N LYS A 298 46.74 5.73 -6.64
CA LYS A 298 48.00 6.11 -5.99
C LYS A 298 47.70 6.66 -4.59
N GLN A 299 48.37 6.10 -3.57
CA GLN A 299 48.17 6.42 -2.14
C GLN A 299 46.85 5.93 -1.53
N GLN A 300 46.09 5.08 -2.23
CA GLN A 300 44.92 4.40 -1.67
C GLN A 300 45.26 2.97 -1.24
N PRO A 301 44.55 2.40 -0.24
CA PRO A 301 43.53 3.05 0.57
C PRO A 301 44.13 4.05 1.56
N SER A 302 43.54 5.23 1.68
CA SER A 302 43.99 6.36 2.49
C SER A 302 43.46 6.31 3.93
N GLY A 303 42.40 5.51 4.16
CA GLY A 303 41.84 5.25 5.48
C GLY A 303 40.81 6.28 5.93
N ASP A 304 40.35 7.15 5.04
CA ASP A 304 39.23 8.07 5.23
C ASP A 304 37.86 7.38 5.04
N GLY A 305 37.87 6.11 4.61
CA GLY A 305 36.68 5.33 4.34
C GLY A 305 36.66 3.90 4.90
N ASN A 306 35.47 3.32 4.90
CA ASN A 306 35.24 1.90 5.22
C ASN A 306 34.52 1.14 4.09
N VAL A 307 34.22 1.82 2.99
CA VAL A 307 33.60 1.28 1.78
C VAL A 307 34.34 1.81 0.56
N VAL A 308 34.14 1.21 -0.62
CA VAL A 308 34.96 1.51 -1.80
C VAL A 308 34.14 1.95 -3.00
N VAL A 309 34.71 2.87 -3.77
CA VAL A 309 34.24 3.21 -5.12
C VAL A 309 35.24 2.79 -6.18
N MET A 310 34.73 2.54 -7.38
CA MET A 310 35.51 2.40 -8.62
C MET A 310 35.41 3.68 -9.43
N SER A 311 36.57 4.24 -9.79
CA SER A 311 36.67 5.48 -10.54
C SER A 311 36.27 5.28 -12.01
N LYS A 312 35.39 6.15 -12.51
CA LYS A 312 35.24 6.38 -13.94
C LYS A 312 36.40 7.25 -14.43
N ASP A 313 36.59 8.43 -13.84
CA ASP A 313 37.70 9.34 -14.14
C ASP A 313 37.89 10.38 -13.03
N LYS A 314 37.92 9.92 -11.77
CA LYS A 314 38.14 10.78 -10.61
C LYS A 314 39.18 10.16 -9.66
N PRO A 315 40.35 10.80 -9.48
CA PRO A 315 40.85 11.95 -10.24
C PRO A 315 41.09 11.58 -11.72
N SER A 316 41.22 12.55 -12.62
CA SER A 316 41.43 12.25 -14.03
C SER A 316 42.66 11.35 -14.26
N GLY A 317 42.50 10.33 -15.11
CA GLY A 317 43.51 9.30 -15.35
C GLY A 317 43.48 8.10 -14.39
N SER A 318 42.49 8.02 -13.50
CA SER A 318 42.34 6.90 -12.54
C SER A 318 41.31 5.83 -12.96
N GLN A 319 41.05 5.70 -14.27
CA GLN A 319 39.99 4.86 -14.83
C GLN A 319 40.05 3.41 -14.33
N GLY A 320 39.03 3.01 -13.56
CA GLY A 320 38.85 1.69 -12.98
C GLY A 320 39.59 1.44 -11.67
N LEU A 321 40.30 2.43 -11.14
CA LEU A 321 41.02 2.32 -9.87
C LEU A 321 40.09 2.60 -8.68
N PHE A 322 40.45 2.02 -7.53
CA PHE A 322 39.66 2.02 -6.30
C PHE A 322 40.09 3.11 -5.33
N ASP A 323 39.10 3.66 -4.63
CA ASP A 323 39.25 4.67 -3.59
C ASP A 323 38.36 4.31 -2.39
N ASP A 324 38.89 4.35 -1.17
CA ASP A 324 38.06 4.17 0.02
C ASP A 324 37.39 5.50 0.39
N ILE A 325 36.11 5.43 0.74
CA ILE A 325 35.33 6.61 1.09
C ILE A 325 34.41 6.33 2.28
N ALA A 326 33.92 7.39 2.92
CA ALA A 326 32.91 7.29 3.96
C ALA A 326 31.55 6.81 3.38
N ASP A 327 30.91 5.83 4.05
CA ASP A 327 29.62 5.24 3.66
C ASP A 327 28.53 6.27 3.34
N GLN A 328 28.52 7.39 4.07
CA GLN A 328 27.50 8.44 3.95
C GLN A 328 27.53 9.20 2.61
N LEU A 329 28.58 9.06 1.81
CA LEU A 329 28.73 9.78 0.56
C LEU A 329 27.86 9.18 -0.55
N GLN A 330 27.07 10.02 -1.20
CA GLN A 330 26.17 9.60 -2.26
C GLN A 330 26.93 9.32 -3.55
N ARG A 331 26.77 8.11 -4.11
CA ARG A 331 27.40 7.70 -5.37
C ARG A 331 26.47 6.85 -6.23
N ALA A 332 26.71 6.87 -7.53
CA ALA A 332 26.23 5.85 -8.46
C ALA A 332 26.68 4.46 -7.98
N TYR A 333 26.05 3.37 -8.40
CA TYR A 333 26.39 2.03 -7.92
C TYR A 333 26.17 0.93 -8.96
N ILE A 334 26.80 -0.22 -8.72
CA ILE A 334 26.78 -1.35 -9.64
C ILE A 334 26.33 -2.59 -8.86
N CYS A 335 25.24 -3.21 -9.30
CA CYS A 335 24.79 -4.50 -8.77
C CYS A 335 25.31 -5.65 -9.63
N GLU A 336 25.56 -6.78 -8.99
CA GLU A 336 25.81 -8.08 -9.60
C GLU A 336 24.67 -9.04 -9.28
N ILE A 337 24.12 -9.72 -10.30
CA ILE A 337 22.93 -10.57 -10.22
C ILE A 337 23.22 -11.90 -10.94
N PRO A 338 22.93 -13.09 -10.36
CA PRO A 338 23.17 -14.38 -11.02
C PRO A 338 22.29 -14.61 -12.28
N LYS A 339 22.85 -15.27 -13.31
CA LYS A 339 22.11 -15.72 -14.51
C LYS A 339 21.26 -16.95 -14.20
N ALA A 340 19.96 -16.89 -14.45
CA ALA A 340 19.08 -18.07 -14.40
C ALA A 340 19.21 -18.91 -15.69
N GLY A 341 19.37 -20.23 -15.54
CA GLY A 341 19.41 -21.21 -16.65
C GLY A 341 18.08 -21.30 -17.43
N GLY A 342 18.17 -21.43 -18.76
CA GLY A 342 17.11 -21.06 -19.71
C GLY A 342 16.09 -22.14 -20.14
N SER A 343 15.03 -21.69 -20.83
CA SER A 343 14.63 -22.10 -22.21
C SER A 343 13.31 -21.40 -22.62
N ALA A 344 13.24 -20.91 -23.85
CA ALA A 344 12.22 -20.00 -24.36
C ALA A 344 11.01 -20.68 -25.03
N ILE A 345 9.80 -20.14 -24.82
CA ILE A 345 8.68 -20.23 -25.78
C ILE A 345 8.09 -18.83 -25.95
N SER A 346 8.02 -18.38 -27.21
CA SER A 346 7.55 -17.07 -27.64
C SER A 346 6.03 -16.96 -27.69
N VAL A 347 5.46 -15.89 -27.14
CA VAL A 347 4.18 -15.33 -27.62
C VAL A 347 4.32 -13.81 -27.66
N GLN A 348 4.03 -13.22 -28.84
CA GLN A 348 4.06 -11.79 -29.08
C GLN A 348 2.98 -11.03 -28.29
N PRO A 349 3.21 -9.75 -27.93
CA PRO A 349 2.18 -8.87 -27.44
C PRO A 349 1.36 -8.32 -28.62
N THR A 350 0.06 -8.66 -28.68
CA THR A 350 -0.89 -7.88 -29.47
C THR A 350 -1.19 -6.58 -28.73
N ALA A 351 -0.69 -5.47 -29.26
CA ALA A 351 -1.16 -4.15 -28.94
C ALA A 351 -2.64 -4.00 -29.30
N ALA A 352 -3.45 -3.53 -28.35
CA ALA A 352 -4.69 -2.81 -28.63
C ALA A 352 -4.88 -1.80 -27.49
N GLY A 353 -4.83 -0.51 -27.82
CA GLY A 353 -5.22 0.54 -26.89
C GLY A 353 -6.72 0.43 -26.58
N GLY A 354 -7.06 0.50 -25.30
CA GLY A 354 -8.42 0.74 -24.83
C GLY A 354 -8.35 1.72 -23.68
N ALA A 355 -9.17 2.77 -23.70
CA ALA A 355 -9.17 3.85 -22.71
C ALA A 355 -9.71 3.43 -21.32
N GLY A 356 -9.79 2.13 -21.03
CA GLY A 356 -10.33 1.51 -19.82
C GLY A 356 -11.63 0.71 -20.05
N CYS A 357 -12.24 0.22 -18.96
CA CYS A 357 -13.49 -0.55 -18.97
C CYS A 357 -14.49 0.00 -17.93
N ASP A 358 -15.75 0.07 -18.32
CA ASP A 358 -16.89 0.34 -17.44
C ASP A 358 -17.62 -0.98 -17.20
N LEU A 359 -17.49 -1.51 -15.98
CA LEU A 359 -18.11 -2.76 -15.55
C LEU A 359 -19.30 -2.45 -14.65
N ALA A 360 -20.50 -2.73 -15.13
CA ALA A 360 -21.71 -2.65 -14.32
C ALA A 360 -22.20 -4.04 -13.92
N ILE A 361 -22.73 -4.17 -12.71
CA ILE A 361 -23.47 -5.35 -12.28
C ILE A 361 -24.93 -4.97 -12.04
N MET A 362 -25.85 -5.74 -12.60
CA MET A 362 -27.29 -5.60 -12.41
C MET A 362 -27.83 -6.81 -11.63
N VAL A 363 -28.48 -6.55 -10.49
CA VAL A 363 -28.83 -7.56 -9.48
C VAL A 363 -30.33 -7.65 -9.30
N ASP A 364 -30.89 -8.84 -9.46
CA ASP A 364 -32.29 -9.14 -9.17
C ASP A 364 -32.56 -9.09 -7.65
N THR A 365 -33.48 -8.21 -7.24
CA THR A 365 -33.98 -8.05 -5.87
C THR A 365 -35.46 -8.45 -5.76
N SER A 366 -36.02 -9.13 -6.77
CA SER A 366 -37.42 -9.53 -6.84
C SER A 366 -37.78 -10.71 -5.93
N SER A 367 -39.07 -11.04 -5.86
CA SER A 367 -39.56 -12.20 -5.10
C SER A 367 -39.01 -13.55 -5.60
N SER A 368 -38.45 -13.58 -6.82
CA SER A 368 -37.85 -14.78 -7.42
C SER A 368 -36.59 -15.27 -6.69
N ILE A 369 -35.95 -14.41 -5.89
CA ILE A 369 -34.79 -14.76 -5.04
C ILE A 369 -35.15 -15.75 -3.92
N ARG A 370 -36.43 -15.78 -3.51
CA ARG A 370 -36.96 -16.69 -2.47
C ARG A 370 -36.24 -16.59 -1.11
N GLY A 371 -36.15 -15.37 -0.59
CA GLY A 371 -35.75 -15.12 0.81
C GLY A 371 -34.38 -14.46 0.98
N THR A 372 -34.17 -13.88 2.16
CA THR A 372 -32.99 -13.07 2.48
C THR A 372 -31.69 -13.89 2.53
N GLY A 373 -31.74 -15.17 2.86
CA GLY A 373 -30.55 -16.04 2.83
C GLY A 373 -29.98 -16.22 1.42
N ASN A 374 -30.83 -16.49 0.43
CA ASN A 374 -30.42 -16.57 -0.98
C ASN A 374 -29.94 -15.22 -1.50
N PHE A 375 -30.59 -14.13 -1.08
CA PHE A 375 -30.18 -12.79 -1.42
C PHE A 375 -28.77 -12.48 -0.88
N GLN A 376 -28.47 -12.86 0.36
CA GLN A 376 -27.14 -12.65 0.94
C GLN A 376 -26.06 -13.41 0.17
N LEU A 377 -26.34 -14.65 -0.28
CA LEU A 377 -25.40 -15.41 -1.13
C LEU A 377 -25.13 -14.69 -2.46
N LEU A 378 -26.15 -14.09 -3.06
CA LEU A 378 -26.01 -13.27 -4.27
C LEU A 378 -25.18 -12.00 -4.00
N ILE A 379 -25.45 -11.27 -2.92
CA ILE A 379 -24.68 -10.07 -2.55
C ILE A 379 -23.21 -10.40 -2.30
N ASN A 380 -22.92 -11.47 -1.56
CA ASN A 380 -21.55 -11.94 -1.33
C ASN A 380 -20.84 -12.29 -2.65
N PHE A 381 -21.56 -12.93 -3.58
CA PHE A 381 -21.03 -13.26 -4.89
C PHE A 381 -20.73 -11.99 -5.72
N VAL A 382 -21.65 -11.02 -5.75
CA VAL A 382 -21.46 -9.73 -6.44
C VAL A 382 -20.24 -9.00 -5.89
N THR A 383 -20.09 -8.93 -4.56
CA THR A 383 -18.89 -8.39 -3.91
C THR A 383 -17.62 -9.10 -4.40
N SER A 384 -17.61 -10.43 -4.43
CA SER A 384 -16.44 -11.21 -4.90
C SER A 384 -16.08 -10.94 -6.38
N VAL A 385 -17.08 -10.71 -7.23
CA VAL A 385 -16.86 -10.37 -8.64
C VAL A 385 -16.25 -8.97 -8.78
N PHE A 386 -16.73 -7.97 -8.03
CA PHE A 386 -16.09 -6.65 -8.02
C PHE A 386 -14.66 -6.71 -7.47
N HIS A 387 -14.40 -7.55 -6.46
CA HIS A 387 -13.07 -7.72 -5.88
C HIS A 387 -12.08 -8.41 -6.81
N SER A 388 -12.58 -9.18 -7.78
CA SER A 388 -11.76 -9.87 -8.78
C SER A 388 -11.10 -8.95 -9.79
N PHE A 389 -11.48 -7.67 -9.84
CA PHE A 389 -10.85 -6.67 -10.69
C PHE A 389 -10.42 -5.47 -9.83
N THR A 390 -9.34 -4.79 -10.24
CA THR A 390 -8.85 -3.62 -9.52
C THR A 390 -9.66 -2.39 -9.93
N LEU A 391 -10.40 -1.79 -8.99
CA LEU A 391 -11.04 -0.49 -9.19
C LEU A 391 -9.97 0.59 -9.42
N GLY A 392 -10.14 1.45 -10.42
CA GLY A 392 -9.09 2.38 -10.86
C GLY A 392 -8.25 1.83 -12.01
N ASN A 393 -7.18 2.53 -12.40
CA ASN A 393 -6.31 2.15 -13.56
C ASN A 393 -7.09 1.88 -14.86
N GLY A 394 -8.13 2.69 -15.09
CA GLY A 394 -8.99 2.53 -16.25
C GLY A 394 -10.19 1.62 -16.01
N ILE A 395 -10.42 1.02 -14.86
CA ILE A 395 -11.65 0.27 -14.55
C ILE A 395 -12.57 1.10 -13.64
N ARG A 396 -13.87 1.17 -13.98
CA ARG A 396 -14.92 1.86 -13.22
C ARG A 396 -16.10 0.93 -12.97
N TYR A 397 -16.75 1.07 -11.81
CA TYR A 397 -17.89 0.23 -11.41
C TYR A 397 -19.22 0.96 -11.41
N GLY A 398 -20.26 0.25 -11.82
CA GLY A 398 -21.65 0.64 -11.65
C GLY A 398 -22.46 -0.50 -11.05
N LEU A 399 -23.52 -0.17 -10.32
CA LEU A 399 -24.42 -1.15 -9.74
C LEU A 399 -25.87 -0.74 -9.98
N VAL A 400 -26.68 -1.69 -10.43
CA VAL A 400 -28.13 -1.52 -10.62
C VAL A 400 -28.84 -2.62 -9.85
N ALA A 401 -29.85 -2.25 -9.07
CA ALA A 401 -30.75 -3.19 -8.41
C ALA A 401 -32.10 -3.15 -9.11
N PHE A 402 -32.74 -4.30 -9.32
CA PHE A 402 -34.03 -4.34 -10.00
C PHE A 402 -35.01 -5.39 -9.44
N GLY A 403 -36.29 -5.04 -9.47
CA GLY A 403 -37.42 -5.92 -9.19
C GLY A 403 -38.61 -5.43 -10.01
N SER A 404 -39.65 -4.91 -9.34
CA SER A 404 -40.76 -4.23 -10.03
C SER A 404 -40.32 -2.93 -10.72
N SER A 405 -39.26 -2.29 -10.23
CA SER A 405 -38.59 -1.15 -10.85
C SER A 405 -37.08 -1.33 -10.78
N ALA A 406 -36.34 -0.53 -11.53
CA ALA A 406 -34.89 -0.52 -11.51
C ALA A 406 -34.35 0.76 -10.88
N LYS A 407 -33.22 0.65 -10.18
CA LYS A 407 -32.52 1.78 -9.57
C LYS A 407 -31.03 1.64 -9.85
N VAL A 408 -30.43 2.67 -10.44
CA VAL A 408 -28.97 2.84 -10.41
C VAL A 408 -28.58 3.15 -8.97
N VAL A 409 -27.90 2.21 -8.34
CA VAL A 409 -27.45 2.31 -6.95
C VAL A 409 -26.24 3.24 -6.91
N PHE A 410 -25.27 3.02 -7.82
CA PHE A 410 -24.19 3.94 -8.09
C PHE A 410 -23.70 3.85 -9.52
N GLY A 411 -23.14 4.97 -10.03
CA GLY A 411 -22.61 5.09 -11.38
C GLY A 411 -21.08 5.05 -11.46
N PHE A 412 -20.54 4.97 -12.69
CA PHE A 412 -19.12 4.75 -12.97
C PHE A 412 -18.13 5.74 -12.34
N ASN A 413 -18.56 6.97 -12.07
CA ASN A 413 -17.69 8.03 -11.52
C ASN A 413 -17.94 8.30 -10.03
N GLN A 414 -18.82 7.52 -9.38
CA GLN A 414 -19.24 7.82 -8.01
C GLN A 414 -18.20 7.39 -6.98
N TYR A 415 -17.58 6.22 -7.19
CA TYR A 415 -16.64 5.66 -6.23
C TYR A 415 -15.28 5.38 -6.87
N THR A 416 -14.24 5.80 -6.17
CA THR A 416 -12.84 5.45 -6.43
C THR A 416 -12.29 4.49 -5.37
N SER A 417 -13.11 4.17 -4.36
CA SER A 417 -12.77 3.32 -3.22
C SER A 417 -13.61 2.06 -3.22
N ILE A 418 -12.95 0.91 -3.12
CA ILE A 418 -13.64 -0.39 -3.00
C ILE A 418 -14.45 -0.50 -1.71
N TYR A 419 -14.13 0.27 -0.67
CA TYR A 419 -14.91 0.32 0.56
C TYR A 419 -16.29 0.92 0.35
N ASP A 420 -16.37 2.03 -0.39
CA ASP A 420 -17.64 2.70 -0.64
C ASP A 420 -18.52 1.82 -1.55
N VAL A 421 -17.89 1.11 -2.50
CA VAL A 421 -18.54 0.06 -3.28
C VAL A 421 -19.07 -1.06 -2.37
N ASP A 422 -18.26 -1.59 -1.46
CA ASP A 422 -18.67 -2.67 -0.54
C ASP A 422 -19.79 -2.23 0.40
N ALA A 423 -19.69 -1.02 0.96
CA ALA A 423 -20.69 -0.45 1.85
C ALA A 423 -22.04 -0.33 1.11
N GLU A 424 -22.01 0.17 -0.12
CA GLU A 424 -23.21 0.35 -0.93
C GLU A 424 -23.78 -0.98 -1.46
N VAL A 425 -22.93 -1.95 -1.82
CA VAL A 425 -23.37 -3.30 -2.19
C VAL A 425 -24.00 -4.01 -0.99
N SER A 426 -23.42 -3.85 0.21
CA SER A 426 -23.92 -4.46 1.45
C SER A 426 -25.20 -3.80 1.99
N SER A 427 -25.50 -2.58 1.57
CA SER A 427 -26.72 -1.85 1.96
C SER A 427 -27.94 -2.27 1.13
N LEU A 428 -27.73 -3.04 0.05
CA LEU A 428 -28.83 -3.56 -0.75
C LEU A 428 -29.76 -4.43 0.08
N THR A 429 -31.06 -4.31 -0.20
CA THR A 429 -32.10 -5.10 0.46
C THR A 429 -32.97 -5.81 -0.56
N LEU A 430 -33.47 -6.98 -0.19
CA LEU A 430 -34.42 -7.71 -1.01
C LEU A 430 -35.75 -6.94 -1.05
N THR A 431 -36.07 -6.36 -2.21
CA THR A 431 -37.26 -5.52 -2.39
C THR A 431 -38.52 -6.35 -2.62
N GLY A 432 -38.39 -7.52 -3.25
CA GLY A 432 -39.51 -8.32 -3.70
C GLY A 432 -40.19 -7.77 -4.96
N GLY A 433 -41.34 -8.34 -5.32
CA GLY A 433 -42.13 -7.91 -6.48
C GLY A 433 -41.85 -8.71 -7.75
N SER A 434 -42.15 -8.11 -8.91
CA SER A 434 -41.96 -8.73 -10.22
C SER A 434 -40.48 -8.68 -10.66
N CYS A 435 -40.14 -9.39 -11.74
CA CYS A 435 -38.80 -9.42 -12.31
C CYS A 435 -38.81 -8.62 -13.62
N ASN A 436 -38.76 -7.28 -13.56
CA ASN A 436 -38.87 -6.43 -14.75
C ASN A 436 -37.49 -6.16 -15.37
N VAL A 437 -36.93 -7.17 -16.05
CA VAL A 437 -35.60 -7.09 -16.66
C VAL A 437 -35.56 -6.08 -17.82
N GLY A 438 -36.61 -5.98 -18.64
CA GLY A 438 -36.66 -5.05 -19.77
C GLY A 438 -36.55 -3.59 -19.34
N ALA A 439 -37.34 -3.19 -18.35
CA ALA A 439 -37.30 -1.88 -17.73
C ALA A 439 -35.92 -1.58 -17.11
N ALA A 440 -35.29 -2.57 -16.49
CA ALA A 440 -33.96 -2.42 -15.89
C ALA A 440 -32.83 -2.26 -16.91
N LEU A 441 -32.91 -2.97 -18.04
CA LEU A 441 -32.01 -2.77 -19.18
C LEU A 441 -32.18 -1.36 -19.77
N LEU A 442 -33.41 -0.87 -19.86
CA LEU A 442 -33.67 0.49 -20.33
C LEU A 442 -33.10 1.54 -19.36
N GLU A 443 -33.26 1.35 -18.05
CA GLU A 443 -32.66 2.21 -17.02
C GLU A 443 -31.13 2.23 -17.13
N CYS A 444 -30.50 1.06 -17.36
CA CYS A 444 -29.06 1.00 -17.63
C CYS A 444 -28.68 1.84 -18.85
N LYS A 445 -29.50 1.84 -19.91
CA LYS A 445 -29.24 2.60 -21.13
C LYS A 445 -29.39 4.11 -20.93
N THR A 446 -30.43 4.53 -20.19
CA THR A 446 -30.79 5.95 -20.04
C THR A 446 -30.04 6.66 -18.94
N SER A 447 -29.61 5.94 -17.89
CA SER A 447 -29.07 6.54 -16.67
C SER A 447 -27.63 6.14 -16.38
N LEU A 448 -27.18 4.96 -16.82
CA LEU A 448 -25.83 4.44 -16.51
C LEU A 448 -24.87 4.52 -17.72
N PHE A 449 -25.25 3.95 -18.87
CA PHE A 449 -24.44 3.91 -20.10
C PHE A 449 -24.78 5.06 -21.06
N VAL A 450 -24.79 6.27 -20.53
CA VAL A 450 -25.14 7.50 -21.26
C VAL A 450 -23.95 8.00 -22.07
N GLY A 451 -24.24 8.54 -23.27
CA GLY A 451 -23.25 9.22 -24.10
C GLY A 451 -22.19 8.29 -24.70
N ASP A 452 -21.10 8.91 -25.15
CA ASP A 452 -19.94 8.20 -25.71
C ASP A 452 -19.09 7.57 -24.59
N ALA A 453 -18.55 6.37 -24.86
CA ALA A 453 -17.68 5.65 -23.94
C ALA A 453 -16.26 6.24 -23.90
N GLY A 454 -15.92 7.15 -24.82
CA GLY A 454 -14.58 7.73 -24.92
C GLY A 454 -13.51 6.67 -25.18
N GLY A 455 -13.84 5.64 -25.96
CA GLY A 455 -12.95 4.50 -26.25
C GLY A 455 -12.86 3.45 -25.13
N ARG A 456 -13.72 3.52 -24.10
CA ARG A 456 -13.82 2.52 -23.04
C ARG A 456 -14.71 1.35 -23.44
N THR A 457 -14.34 0.15 -23.04
CA THR A 457 -15.20 -1.02 -23.19
C THR A 457 -16.33 -0.96 -22.17
N ARG A 458 -17.55 -1.35 -22.54
CA ARG A 458 -18.71 -1.38 -21.64
C ARG A 458 -19.17 -2.81 -21.43
N VAL A 459 -19.22 -3.26 -20.17
CA VAL A 459 -19.66 -4.60 -19.79
C VAL A 459 -20.79 -4.50 -18.78
N LEU A 460 -21.86 -5.27 -18.99
CA LEU A 460 -22.97 -5.40 -18.06
C LEU A 460 -23.11 -6.88 -17.68
N LEU A 461 -22.84 -7.22 -16.42
CA LEU A 461 -23.13 -8.54 -15.85
C LEU A 461 -24.51 -8.49 -15.19
N ILE A 462 -25.40 -9.40 -15.57
CA ILE A 462 -26.78 -9.44 -15.06
C ILE A 462 -27.02 -10.75 -14.33
N PHE A 463 -27.52 -10.66 -13.10
CA PHE A 463 -28.02 -11.78 -12.33
C PHE A 463 -29.55 -11.78 -12.34
N VAL A 464 -30.16 -12.87 -12.81
CA VAL A 464 -31.61 -13.02 -12.96
C VAL A 464 -32.07 -14.29 -12.26
N ALA A 465 -32.99 -14.17 -11.30
CA ALA A 465 -33.54 -15.31 -10.58
C ALA A 465 -34.88 -15.81 -11.11
N GLY A 466 -35.61 -14.96 -11.84
CA GLY A 466 -36.95 -15.26 -12.36
C GLY A 466 -37.14 -14.94 -13.84
N LYS A 467 -38.23 -15.43 -14.41
CA LYS A 467 -38.67 -15.05 -15.75
C LYS A 467 -39.06 -13.57 -15.76
N SER A 468 -38.56 -12.83 -16.74
CA SER A 468 -38.96 -11.44 -16.93
C SER A 468 -40.42 -11.32 -17.36
N THR A 469 -41.11 -10.36 -16.76
CA THR A 469 -42.53 -10.08 -17.01
C THR A 469 -42.78 -8.99 -18.05
N ASP A 470 -41.73 -8.43 -18.65
CA ASP A 470 -41.75 -7.32 -19.60
C ASP A 470 -40.89 -7.59 -20.84
N ASP A 471 -40.87 -6.66 -21.81
CA ASP A 471 -40.14 -6.82 -23.06
C ASP A 471 -38.63 -6.59 -22.88
N ILE A 472 -37.86 -7.66 -23.01
CA ILE A 472 -36.39 -7.64 -22.91
C ILE A 472 -35.69 -7.37 -24.25
N TYR A 473 -36.33 -7.65 -25.39
CA TYR A 473 -35.64 -7.74 -26.68
C TYR A 473 -35.22 -6.36 -27.18
N ASN A 474 -36.15 -5.41 -27.14
CA ASN A 474 -35.87 -4.02 -27.55
C ASN A 474 -34.84 -3.35 -26.63
N ALA A 475 -34.93 -3.61 -25.31
CA ALA A 475 -34.03 -3.02 -24.33
C ALA A 475 -32.60 -3.59 -24.46
N ALA A 476 -32.45 -4.91 -24.60
CA ALA A 476 -31.15 -5.55 -24.81
C ALA A 476 -30.51 -5.10 -26.14
N GLY A 477 -31.28 -5.07 -27.23
CA GLY A 477 -30.80 -4.57 -28.53
C GLY A 477 -30.34 -3.12 -28.49
N SER A 478 -31.01 -2.28 -27.69
CA SER A 478 -30.63 -0.87 -27.51
C SER A 478 -29.31 -0.70 -26.76
N LEU A 479 -29.03 -1.56 -25.75
CA LEU A 479 -27.74 -1.60 -25.06
C LEU A 479 -26.62 -2.16 -25.96
N ALA A 480 -26.92 -3.20 -26.73
CA ALA A 480 -25.96 -3.79 -27.68
C ALA A 480 -25.52 -2.76 -28.74
N THR A 481 -26.48 -2.00 -29.30
CA THR A 481 -26.19 -0.90 -30.24
C THR A 481 -25.38 0.22 -29.59
N ALA A 482 -25.49 0.39 -28.27
CA ALA A 482 -24.68 1.32 -27.48
C ALA A 482 -23.28 0.81 -27.13
N GLY A 483 -22.88 -0.35 -27.68
CA GLY A 483 -21.58 -0.99 -27.45
C GLY A 483 -21.45 -1.71 -26.12
N VAL A 484 -22.56 -1.98 -25.42
CA VAL A 484 -22.55 -2.69 -24.13
C VAL A 484 -22.55 -4.20 -24.37
N LYS A 485 -21.56 -4.90 -23.79
CA LYS A 485 -21.44 -6.35 -23.83
C LYS A 485 -22.13 -6.95 -22.60
N ILE A 486 -23.23 -7.67 -22.82
CA ILE A 486 -24.04 -8.26 -21.76
C ILE A 486 -23.61 -9.71 -21.47
N ILE A 487 -23.38 -10.00 -20.19
CA ILE A 487 -23.13 -11.33 -19.63
C ILE A 487 -24.32 -11.68 -18.74
N ALA A 488 -25.01 -12.79 -19.00
CA ALA A 488 -26.25 -13.13 -18.31
C ALA A 488 -26.09 -14.38 -17.42
N VAL A 489 -26.48 -14.28 -16.15
CA VAL A 489 -26.39 -15.36 -15.17
C VAL A 489 -27.78 -15.69 -14.62
N GLY A 490 -28.24 -16.91 -14.85
CA GLY A 490 -29.50 -17.43 -14.31
C GLY A 490 -29.31 -18.12 -12.97
N MET A 491 -30.22 -17.89 -12.01
CA MET A 491 -30.09 -18.39 -10.64
C MET A 491 -31.39 -19.06 -10.15
N GLY A 492 -31.29 -20.14 -9.38
CA GLY A 492 -32.42 -20.68 -8.61
C GLY A 492 -33.55 -21.32 -9.42
N GLY A 493 -33.37 -21.48 -10.74
CA GLY A 493 -34.19 -22.32 -11.61
C GLY A 493 -35.51 -21.73 -12.12
N LEU A 494 -35.91 -20.51 -11.73
CA LEU A 494 -37.15 -19.88 -12.21
C LEU A 494 -36.96 -18.92 -13.39
N TYR A 495 -35.71 -18.68 -13.80
CA TYR A 495 -35.37 -17.88 -14.96
C TYR A 495 -35.71 -18.61 -16.27
N ASP A 496 -35.91 -17.85 -17.34
CA ASP A 496 -36.14 -18.39 -18.69
C ASP A 496 -34.82 -18.35 -19.49
N SER A 497 -34.27 -19.51 -19.82
CA SER A 497 -33.00 -19.62 -20.56
C SER A 497 -33.03 -18.95 -21.94
N SER A 498 -34.20 -18.85 -22.58
CA SER A 498 -34.35 -18.16 -23.86
C SER A 498 -34.20 -16.64 -23.67
N GLN A 499 -34.72 -16.10 -22.56
CA GLN A 499 -34.55 -14.69 -22.20
C GLN A 499 -33.09 -14.35 -21.89
N LEU A 500 -32.37 -15.21 -21.17
CA LEU A 500 -30.94 -15.02 -20.93
C LEU A 500 -30.13 -14.98 -22.24
N SER A 501 -30.42 -15.92 -23.14
CA SER A 501 -29.73 -16.03 -24.44
C SER A 501 -30.04 -14.85 -25.36
N ALA A 502 -31.25 -14.28 -25.25
CA ALA A 502 -31.65 -13.12 -26.02
C ALA A 502 -30.97 -11.82 -25.58
N MET A 503 -30.55 -11.73 -24.31
CA MET A 503 -29.90 -10.54 -23.76
C MET A 503 -28.37 -10.58 -23.88
N ALA A 504 -27.76 -11.76 -23.70
CA ALA A 504 -26.31 -11.89 -23.70
C ALA A 504 -25.70 -11.63 -25.09
N VAL A 505 -24.41 -11.29 -25.13
CA VAL A 505 -23.66 -11.10 -26.39
C VAL A 505 -23.76 -12.32 -27.31
N SER A 506 -23.71 -13.51 -26.71
CA SER A 506 -23.94 -14.80 -27.37
C SER A 506 -24.25 -15.86 -26.30
N SER A 507 -24.62 -17.06 -26.74
CA SER A 507 -24.86 -18.19 -25.83
C SER A 507 -23.64 -18.56 -24.96
N SER A 508 -22.40 -18.25 -25.40
CA SER A 508 -21.19 -18.47 -24.59
C SER A 508 -21.01 -17.46 -23.46
N TYR A 509 -21.82 -16.39 -23.45
CA TYR A 509 -21.88 -15.39 -22.38
C TYR A 509 -23.08 -15.60 -21.44
N CYS A 510 -23.76 -16.75 -21.55
CA CYS A 510 -24.79 -17.20 -20.62
C CYS A 510 -24.19 -18.20 -19.63
N LEU A 511 -24.39 -17.96 -18.34
CA LEU A 511 -24.06 -18.90 -17.28
C LEU A 511 -25.30 -19.21 -16.46
N ASN A 512 -25.28 -20.33 -15.74
CA ASN A 512 -26.30 -20.64 -14.78
C ASN A 512 -25.73 -21.21 -13.49
N ALA A 513 -26.41 -20.92 -12.39
CA ALA A 513 -26.24 -21.58 -11.11
C ALA A 513 -27.58 -22.21 -10.73
N ALA A 514 -27.61 -23.54 -10.63
CA ALA A 514 -28.83 -24.29 -10.29
C ALA A 514 -29.41 -23.85 -8.93
N THR A 515 -28.54 -23.46 -7.99
CA THR A 515 -28.90 -22.93 -6.68
C THR A 515 -28.08 -21.67 -6.38
N PHE A 516 -28.54 -20.84 -5.45
CA PHE A 516 -27.80 -19.66 -5.00
C PHE A 516 -26.44 -20.02 -4.36
N GLY A 517 -26.38 -21.13 -3.61
CA GLY A 517 -25.10 -21.64 -3.09
C GLY A 517 -24.13 -22.09 -4.20
N GLY A 518 -24.64 -22.48 -5.37
CA GLY A 518 -23.84 -22.85 -6.53
C GLY A 518 -23.16 -21.67 -7.24
N LEU A 519 -23.48 -20.42 -6.90
CA LEU A 519 -22.86 -19.22 -7.48
C LEU A 519 -21.33 -19.24 -7.33
N ALA A 520 -20.82 -19.69 -6.18
CA ALA A 520 -19.39 -19.79 -5.93
C ALA A 520 -18.67 -20.65 -7.01
N GLY A 521 -19.32 -21.71 -7.50
CA GLY A 521 -18.76 -22.60 -8.52
C GLY A 521 -18.59 -21.96 -9.90
N ILE A 522 -19.34 -20.90 -10.22
CA ILE A 522 -19.27 -20.21 -11.51
C ILE A 522 -18.40 -18.95 -11.49
N HIS A 523 -17.82 -18.59 -10.33
CA HIS A 523 -16.97 -17.41 -10.15
C HIS A 523 -15.85 -17.29 -11.20
N GLY A 524 -15.12 -18.39 -11.43
CA GLY A 524 -14.02 -18.43 -12.39
C GLY A 524 -14.47 -18.19 -13.84
N SER A 525 -15.65 -18.68 -14.20
CA SER A 525 -16.25 -18.50 -15.53
C SER A 525 -16.76 -17.07 -15.72
N VAL A 526 -17.43 -16.50 -14.70
CA VAL A 526 -17.89 -15.10 -14.71
C VAL A 526 -16.72 -14.15 -14.91
N THR A 527 -15.67 -14.29 -14.10
CA THR A 527 -14.48 -13.43 -14.19
C THR A 527 -13.75 -13.58 -15.53
N SER A 528 -13.70 -14.79 -16.10
CA SER A 528 -13.14 -15.03 -17.44
C SER A 528 -13.93 -14.32 -18.54
N LEU A 529 -15.26 -14.38 -18.51
CA LEU A 529 -16.10 -13.72 -19.50
C LEU A 529 -16.04 -12.20 -19.38
N ILE A 530 -15.99 -11.66 -18.16
CA ILE A 530 -15.77 -10.22 -17.94
C ILE A 530 -14.42 -9.79 -18.52
N SER A 531 -13.35 -10.57 -18.28
CA SER A 531 -12.04 -10.29 -18.86
C SER A 531 -12.07 -10.28 -20.39
N GLN A 532 -12.71 -11.28 -20.99
CA GLN A 532 -12.85 -11.38 -22.45
C GLN A 532 -13.69 -10.24 -23.03
N ALA A 533 -14.82 -9.91 -22.40
CA ALA A 533 -15.70 -8.85 -22.84
C ALA A 533 -15.05 -7.47 -22.66
N GLY A 534 -14.50 -7.20 -21.48
CA GLY A 534 -13.96 -5.90 -21.08
C GLY A 534 -12.56 -5.61 -21.60
N GLY A 535 -11.82 -6.63 -22.04
CA GLY A 535 -10.38 -6.49 -22.31
C GLY A 535 -9.58 -6.17 -21.03
N ILE A 536 -10.07 -6.64 -19.88
CA ILE A 536 -9.47 -6.39 -18.56
C ILE A 536 -8.93 -7.68 -17.96
N THR A 537 -7.94 -7.58 -17.09
CA THR A 537 -7.32 -8.75 -16.44
C THR A 537 -7.85 -8.93 -15.03
N VAL A 538 -8.20 -10.17 -14.66
CA VAL A 538 -8.49 -10.55 -13.26
C VAL A 538 -7.27 -10.25 -12.39
N SER A 539 -7.50 -9.66 -11.22
CA SER A 539 -6.50 -9.41 -10.18
C SER A 539 -5.73 -10.70 -9.87
N GLY A 540 -4.41 -10.67 -10.02
CA GLY A 540 -3.54 -11.84 -9.80
C GLY A 540 -3.44 -12.86 -10.94
N SER A 541 -4.10 -12.66 -12.09
CA SER A 541 -3.94 -13.56 -13.26
C SER A 541 -2.50 -13.60 -13.83
N ALA A 542 -1.73 -12.52 -13.64
CA ALA A 542 -0.29 -12.50 -13.92
C ALA A 542 0.49 -13.43 -12.97
N LEU A 543 0.06 -13.60 -11.71
CA LEU A 543 0.74 -14.45 -10.72
C LEU A 543 0.63 -15.92 -11.11
N ALA A 544 -0.53 -16.33 -11.63
CA ALA A 544 -0.76 -17.68 -12.15
C ALA A 544 0.27 -18.09 -13.22
N LYS A 545 0.63 -17.14 -14.09
CA LYS A 545 1.62 -17.34 -15.17
C LYS A 545 3.07 -17.25 -14.67
N ALA A 546 3.31 -16.60 -13.54
CA ALA A 546 4.64 -16.36 -12.95
C ALA A 546 5.02 -17.37 -11.84
N GLY A 547 4.46 -18.58 -11.85
CA GLY A 547 4.73 -19.63 -10.85
C GLY A 547 3.83 -19.58 -9.61
N GLY A 548 3.09 -18.49 -9.39
CA GLY A 548 2.16 -18.29 -8.28
C GLY A 548 2.74 -17.49 -7.10
N CYS A 549 1.93 -17.25 -6.07
CA CYS A 549 2.25 -16.50 -4.86
C CYS A 549 1.80 -17.24 -3.60
N ASP A 550 2.63 -17.23 -2.58
CA ASP A 550 2.28 -17.56 -1.21
C ASP A 550 2.10 -16.24 -0.46
N LEU A 551 0.85 -15.92 -0.15
CA LEU A 551 0.45 -14.70 0.55
C LEU A 551 0.04 -15.04 1.98
N ALA A 552 0.83 -14.60 2.95
CA ALA A 552 0.55 -14.81 4.36
C ALA A 552 0.13 -13.52 5.07
N PHE A 553 -0.71 -13.68 6.08
CA PHE A 553 -1.02 -12.65 7.06
C PHE A 553 -0.45 -13.04 8.41
N MET A 554 0.24 -12.11 9.05
CA MET A 554 0.62 -12.19 10.46
C MET A 554 -0.12 -11.07 11.18
N VAL A 555 -1.05 -11.43 12.05
CA VAL A 555 -2.05 -10.51 12.61
C VAL A 555 -1.91 -10.44 14.11
N ASP A 556 -1.66 -9.24 14.62
CA ASP A 556 -1.76 -8.96 16.05
C ASP A 556 -3.18 -9.32 16.48
N ALA A 557 -3.30 -10.20 17.46
CA ALA A 557 -4.53 -10.65 18.10
C ALA A 557 -4.51 -10.29 19.60
N SER A 558 -3.54 -9.50 20.06
CA SER A 558 -3.36 -9.17 21.47
C SER A 558 -4.37 -8.15 21.99
N SER A 559 -4.29 -7.86 23.29
CA SER A 559 -5.10 -6.84 23.95
C SER A 559 -4.92 -5.43 23.36
N SER A 560 -3.86 -5.18 22.58
CA SER A 560 -3.58 -3.91 21.87
C SER A 560 -4.70 -3.49 20.90
N ILE A 561 -5.48 -4.45 20.41
CA ILE A 561 -6.59 -4.25 19.46
C ILE A 561 -7.82 -3.63 20.12
N MET A 562 -7.91 -3.72 21.44
CA MET A 562 -9.02 -3.18 22.24
C MET A 562 -10.38 -3.81 21.92
N GLY A 563 -10.45 -5.13 22.04
CA GLY A 563 -11.70 -5.88 22.10
C GLY A 563 -12.13 -6.52 20.79
N GLU A 564 -13.08 -7.44 20.92
CA GLU A 564 -13.52 -8.34 19.85
C GLU A 564 -14.09 -7.59 18.63
N ALA A 565 -14.75 -6.44 18.83
CA ALA A 565 -15.30 -5.66 17.73
C ALA A 565 -14.23 -5.13 16.77
N ASN A 566 -13.13 -4.57 17.31
CA ASN A 566 -12.00 -4.10 16.52
C ASN A 566 -11.25 -5.28 15.88
N PHE A 567 -11.14 -6.40 16.60
CA PHE A 567 -10.53 -7.61 16.06
C PHE A 567 -11.31 -8.16 14.85
N ARG A 568 -12.64 -8.14 14.93
CA ARG A 568 -13.50 -8.49 13.80
C ARG A 568 -13.29 -7.60 12.59
N LEU A 569 -13.00 -6.30 12.78
CA LEU A 569 -12.63 -5.41 11.67
C LEU A 569 -11.30 -5.84 11.01
N VAL A 570 -10.29 -6.22 11.80
CA VAL A 570 -9.02 -6.73 11.27
C VAL A 570 -9.25 -8.01 10.47
N MET A 571 -10.00 -8.98 11.02
CA MET A 571 -10.27 -10.24 10.33
C MET A 571 -11.12 -10.04 9.08
N ASN A 572 -12.07 -9.09 9.09
CA ASN A 572 -12.83 -8.71 7.89
C ASN A 572 -11.91 -8.11 6.82
N PHE A 573 -10.90 -7.33 7.20
CA PHE A 573 -9.89 -6.84 6.25
C PHE A 573 -9.09 -8.00 5.65
N VAL A 574 -8.65 -8.97 6.46
CA VAL A 574 -7.98 -10.18 5.98
C VAL A 574 -8.86 -10.94 4.97
N THR A 575 -10.14 -11.15 5.29
CA THR A 575 -11.13 -11.74 4.38
C THR A 575 -11.26 -10.96 3.07
N ARG A 576 -11.33 -9.62 3.12
CA ARG A 576 -11.39 -8.78 1.91
C ARG A 576 -10.17 -8.95 1.02
N VAL A 577 -8.96 -8.99 1.61
CA VAL A 577 -7.75 -9.20 0.82
C VAL A 577 -7.74 -10.61 0.22
N TYR A 578 -8.18 -11.64 0.95
CA TYR A 578 -8.33 -12.98 0.38
C TYR A 578 -9.27 -12.99 -0.83
N HIS A 579 -10.48 -12.43 -0.73
CA HIS A 579 -11.43 -12.36 -1.84
C HIS A 579 -10.97 -11.51 -3.02
N SER A 580 -10.02 -10.59 -2.78
CA SER A 580 -9.44 -9.75 -3.83
C SER A 580 -8.54 -10.52 -4.82
N PHE A 581 -8.23 -11.79 -4.53
CA PHE A 581 -7.52 -12.69 -5.44
C PHE A 581 -8.26 -14.03 -5.56
N THR A 582 -8.24 -14.63 -6.76
CA THR A 582 -8.91 -15.93 -6.97
C THR A 582 -8.05 -17.09 -6.45
N LEU A 583 -8.59 -17.89 -5.54
CA LEU A 583 -7.95 -19.11 -5.03
C LEU A 583 -7.70 -20.11 -6.17
N GLY A 584 -6.53 -20.76 -6.19
CA GLY A 584 -6.20 -21.80 -7.17
C GLY A 584 -5.69 -21.32 -8.54
N LYS A 585 -5.71 -20.01 -8.84
CA LYS A 585 -4.99 -19.42 -9.99
C LYS A 585 -3.61 -18.91 -9.57
N GLY A 586 -2.87 -19.75 -8.86
CA GLY A 586 -1.52 -19.46 -8.44
C GLY A 586 -1.38 -18.74 -7.11
N VAL A 587 -2.42 -18.30 -6.39
CA VAL A 587 -2.27 -17.75 -5.02
C VAL A 587 -2.66 -18.79 -3.97
N ARG A 588 -1.82 -18.95 -2.94
CA ARG A 588 -2.04 -19.76 -1.73
C ARG A 588 -1.97 -18.85 -0.51
N TYR A 589 -2.71 -19.18 0.54
CA TYR A 589 -2.89 -18.29 1.69
C TYR A 589 -2.43 -18.92 3.00
N GLY A 590 -1.82 -18.11 3.85
CA GLY A 590 -1.46 -18.48 5.20
C GLY A 590 -1.93 -17.43 6.20
N LEU A 591 -2.30 -17.86 7.40
CA LEU A 591 -2.69 -16.96 8.49
C LEU A 591 -2.00 -17.38 9.79
N VAL A 592 -1.31 -16.42 10.38
CA VAL A 592 -0.71 -16.50 11.72
C VAL A 592 -1.32 -15.38 12.55
N VAL A 593 -1.72 -15.70 13.78
CA VAL A 593 -2.16 -14.73 14.77
C VAL A 593 -1.23 -14.78 15.97
N PHE A 594 -1.00 -13.64 16.62
CA PHE A 594 -0.07 -13.56 17.73
C PHE A 594 -0.53 -12.60 18.84
N GLY A 595 -0.16 -12.94 20.07
CA GLY A 595 -0.34 -12.15 21.29
C GLY A 595 0.78 -12.53 22.25
N ASP A 596 0.44 -13.03 23.46
CA ASP A 596 1.44 -13.62 24.37
C ASP A 596 2.14 -14.86 23.77
N GLY A 597 1.49 -15.52 22.80
CA GLY A 597 2.06 -16.60 22.02
C GLY A 597 1.62 -16.54 20.57
N VAL A 598 2.08 -17.50 19.77
CA VAL A 598 1.85 -17.54 18.32
C VAL A 598 0.98 -18.73 17.94
N LYS A 599 0.01 -18.51 17.05
CA LYS A 599 -0.81 -19.58 16.46
C LYS A 599 -0.84 -19.46 14.95
N VAL A 600 -0.30 -20.47 14.27
CA VAL A 600 -0.54 -20.70 12.85
C VAL A 600 -1.97 -21.22 12.70
N VAL A 601 -2.88 -20.38 12.19
CA VAL A 601 -4.28 -20.75 11.99
C VAL A 601 -4.41 -21.71 10.81
N PHE A 602 -3.73 -21.38 9.70
CA PHE A 602 -3.58 -22.29 8.56
C PHE A 602 -2.37 -21.94 7.69
N GLY A 603 -1.84 -22.95 7.00
CA GLY A 603 -0.73 -22.81 6.04
C GLY A 603 -1.16 -22.84 4.57
N PHE A 604 -0.21 -22.55 3.68
CA PHE A 604 -0.46 -22.35 2.23
C PHE A 604 -1.20 -23.48 1.50
N SER A 605 -1.09 -24.72 1.97
CA SER A 605 -1.66 -25.89 1.31
C SER A 605 -2.86 -26.50 2.03
N GLN A 606 -3.32 -25.88 3.13
CA GLN A 606 -4.35 -26.46 3.99
C GLN A 606 -5.75 -26.38 3.38
N TYR A 607 -6.08 -25.29 2.69
CA TYR A 607 -7.40 -25.06 2.13
C TYR A 607 -7.33 -24.85 0.62
N THR A 608 -8.28 -25.47 -0.09
CA THR A 608 -8.45 -25.35 -1.54
C THR A 608 -9.74 -24.65 -1.93
N SER A 609 -10.56 -24.23 -0.96
CA SER A 609 -11.79 -23.47 -1.18
C SER A 609 -11.80 -22.17 -0.37
N MET A 610 -12.41 -21.12 -0.94
CA MET A 610 -12.59 -19.86 -0.22
C MET A 610 -13.53 -20.01 0.98
N SER A 611 -14.57 -20.85 0.89
CA SER A 611 -15.50 -21.07 2.00
C SER A 611 -14.84 -21.69 3.23
N ASP A 612 -13.84 -22.56 3.04
CA ASP A 612 -13.10 -23.14 4.16
C ASP A 612 -12.17 -22.10 4.80
N ILE A 613 -11.56 -21.22 3.99
CA ILE A 613 -10.78 -20.09 4.49
C ILE A 613 -11.68 -19.12 5.27
N ASP A 614 -12.85 -18.75 4.72
CA ASP A 614 -13.80 -17.85 5.38
C ASP A 614 -14.22 -18.41 6.74
N SER A 615 -14.52 -19.71 6.79
CA SER A 615 -14.88 -20.41 8.02
C SER A 615 -13.71 -20.45 9.02
N ALA A 616 -12.49 -20.71 8.54
CA ALA A 616 -11.30 -20.71 9.40
C ALA A 616 -11.02 -19.33 9.97
N VAL A 617 -11.11 -18.29 9.15
CA VAL A 617 -10.93 -16.87 9.52
C VAL A 617 -12.01 -16.42 10.50
N SER A 618 -13.28 -16.77 10.27
CA SER A 618 -14.38 -16.36 11.15
C SER A 618 -14.30 -16.98 12.54
N ASN A 619 -13.61 -18.11 12.68
CA ASN A 619 -13.45 -18.83 13.95
C ASN A 619 -12.21 -18.40 14.75
N VAL A 620 -11.39 -17.48 14.21
CA VAL A 620 -10.27 -16.91 14.95
C VAL A 620 -10.79 -16.05 16.10
N GLN A 621 -10.16 -16.18 17.27
CA GLN A 621 -10.49 -15.44 18.48
C GLN A 621 -9.33 -14.53 18.88
N LEU A 622 -9.67 -13.44 19.57
CA LEU A 622 -8.69 -12.57 20.21
C LEU A 622 -7.85 -13.38 21.21
N MET A 623 -6.58 -13.04 21.31
CA MET A 623 -5.62 -13.58 22.25
C MET A 623 -5.41 -12.61 23.42
N ASP A 624 -5.20 -13.18 24.61
CA ASP A 624 -4.84 -12.38 25.77
C ASP A 624 -3.36 -11.96 25.72
N GLY A 625 -3.06 -10.85 26.42
CA GLY A 625 -1.69 -10.49 26.76
C GLY A 625 -0.98 -9.48 25.83
N SER A 626 0.34 -9.57 25.81
CA SER A 626 1.31 -8.68 25.17
C SER A 626 1.47 -8.95 23.67
N CYS A 627 2.12 -8.04 22.94
CA CYS A 627 2.32 -8.14 21.51
C CYS A 627 3.75 -8.67 21.23
N ASN A 628 3.90 -9.96 20.85
CA ASN A 628 5.20 -10.61 20.58
C ASN A 628 5.39 -10.88 19.08
N ALA A 629 5.64 -9.83 18.30
CA ALA A 629 5.80 -9.94 16.84
C ALA A 629 7.14 -10.58 16.42
N GLY A 630 8.19 -10.49 17.24
CA GLY A 630 9.47 -11.14 16.94
C GLY A 630 9.33 -12.66 16.89
N GLU A 631 8.70 -13.25 17.89
CA GLU A 631 8.38 -14.69 17.95
C GLU A 631 7.49 -15.12 16.78
N ALA A 632 6.47 -14.33 16.45
CA ALA A 632 5.59 -14.62 15.32
C ALA A 632 6.28 -14.54 13.96
N LEU A 633 7.25 -13.63 13.78
CA LEU A 633 8.10 -13.58 12.59
C LEU A 633 9.01 -14.81 12.48
N TYR A 634 9.59 -15.27 13.59
CA TYR A 634 10.35 -16.53 13.61
C TYR A 634 9.47 -17.71 13.19
N GLU A 635 8.26 -17.81 13.74
CA GLU A 635 7.32 -18.87 13.37
C GLU A 635 6.89 -18.79 11.90
N CYS A 636 6.65 -17.59 11.37
CA CYS A 636 6.43 -17.43 9.94
C CYS A 636 7.59 -18.01 9.12
N GLY A 637 8.83 -17.78 9.54
CA GLY A 637 10.02 -18.32 8.85
C GLY A 637 10.16 -19.83 8.98
N SER A 638 10.02 -20.36 10.20
CA SER A 638 10.33 -21.75 10.55
C SER A 638 9.22 -22.75 10.21
N THR A 639 7.96 -22.31 10.13
CA THR A 639 6.82 -23.19 9.84
C THR A 639 6.12 -22.80 8.55
N LEU A 640 5.76 -21.53 8.38
CA LEU A 640 4.94 -21.10 7.25
C LEU A 640 5.76 -21.03 5.94
N PHE A 641 6.97 -20.46 5.98
CA PHE A 641 7.85 -20.28 4.82
C PHE A 641 9.04 -21.26 4.74
N ALA A 642 9.03 -22.31 5.57
CA ALA A 642 10.15 -23.23 5.77
C ALA A 642 10.59 -24.02 4.53
N GLY A 643 9.67 -24.26 3.59
CA GLY A 643 9.93 -25.02 2.36
C GLY A 643 10.63 -24.21 1.27
N ASP A 644 10.95 -24.84 0.13
CA ASP A 644 11.30 -24.13 -1.10
C ASP A 644 10.07 -23.39 -1.64
N ALA A 645 10.28 -22.19 -2.18
CA ALA A 645 9.24 -21.42 -2.85
C ALA A 645 8.78 -22.10 -4.14
N ALA A 646 9.57 -23.02 -4.70
CA ALA A 646 9.28 -23.71 -5.96
C ALA A 646 8.93 -22.72 -7.09
N GLY A 647 9.65 -21.60 -7.14
CA GLY A 647 9.44 -20.50 -8.09
C GLY A 647 8.28 -19.54 -7.75
N ARG A 648 7.57 -19.75 -6.64
CA ARG A 648 6.47 -18.90 -6.19
C ARG A 648 7.00 -17.62 -5.54
N LYS A 649 6.30 -16.50 -5.74
CA LYS A 649 6.54 -15.28 -4.98
C LYS A 649 6.05 -15.46 -3.54
N ARG A 650 6.72 -14.83 -2.58
CA ARG A 650 6.35 -14.92 -1.16
C ARG A 650 6.14 -13.53 -0.59
N VAL A 651 4.96 -13.32 -0.02
CA VAL A 651 4.58 -12.05 0.60
C VAL A 651 4.02 -12.31 1.98
N LEU A 652 4.49 -11.55 2.96
CA LEU A 652 3.98 -11.53 4.33
C LEU A 652 3.43 -10.14 4.63
N ILE A 653 2.15 -10.07 5.00
CA ILE A 653 1.50 -8.85 5.48
C ILE A 653 1.43 -8.93 7.01
N VAL A 654 2.13 -8.01 7.67
CA VAL A 654 2.17 -7.88 9.12
C VAL A 654 1.20 -6.77 9.55
N LEU A 655 0.16 -7.12 10.30
CA LEU A 655 -0.80 -6.19 10.88
C LEU A 655 -0.49 -6.02 12.37
N MET A 656 0.00 -4.84 12.76
CA MET A 656 0.26 -4.49 14.16
C MET A 656 -0.81 -3.52 14.63
N ALA A 657 -1.52 -3.86 15.70
CA ALA A 657 -2.51 -2.97 16.28
C ALA A 657 -1.90 -2.14 17.42
N GLY A 658 -2.34 -0.89 17.51
CA GLY A 658 -2.14 -0.05 18.70
C GLY A 658 -3.49 0.48 19.18
N LYS A 659 -3.58 0.77 20.49
CA LYS A 659 -4.77 1.31 21.18
C LYS A 659 -5.55 2.30 20.28
N SER A 660 -6.87 2.15 20.16
CA SER A 660 -7.80 3.16 19.64
C SER A 660 -8.41 3.91 20.82
N GLN A 661 -8.40 5.25 20.86
CA GLN A 661 -8.99 5.97 22.01
C GLN A 661 -10.46 5.56 22.23
N GLU A 662 -10.71 4.81 23.30
CA GLU A 662 -12.03 4.60 23.92
C GLU A 662 -12.54 5.94 24.43
N LYS A 663 -13.15 6.73 23.53
CA LYS A 663 -14.12 7.79 23.87
C LYS A 663 -15.01 8.27 22.71
N ASP A 664 -14.82 7.75 21.49
CA ASP A 664 -15.59 8.20 20.32
C ASP A 664 -16.77 7.31 19.90
N ILE A 665 -16.98 6.14 20.51
CA ILE A 665 -18.19 5.32 20.21
C ILE A 665 -19.25 5.43 21.32
N ALA A 666 -18.85 5.58 22.60
CA ALA A 666 -19.81 5.69 23.71
C ALA A 666 -20.47 7.10 23.80
N ASN A 667 -19.78 8.16 23.37
CA ASN A 667 -20.34 9.53 23.37
C ASN A 667 -21.23 9.83 22.16
N ALA A 668 -21.09 9.10 21.05
CA ALA A 668 -21.97 9.21 19.89
C ALA A 668 -23.37 8.62 20.19
N ALA A 669 -23.44 7.50 20.92
CA ALA A 669 -24.70 6.89 21.32
C ALA A 669 -25.38 7.60 22.52
N GLY A 670 -24.60 8.17 23.45
CA GLY A 670 -25.12 8.88 24.63
C GLY A 670 -25.69 10.29 24.35
N SER A 671 -25.31 10.91 23.22
CA SER A 671 -25.70 12.28 22.88
C SER A 671 -26.98 12.37 22.02
N LEU A 672 -27.47 11.24 21.49
CA LEU A 672 -28.73 11.17 20.75
C LEU A 672 -29.95 10.89 21.64
N LYS A 673 -29.77 10.44 22.89
CA LYS A 673 -30.87 10.21 23.86
C LYS A 673 -31.25 11.43 24.72
N ARG A 674 -30.57 12.58 24.57
CA ARG A 674 -30.80 13.78 25.40
C ARG A 674 -31.26 15.03 24.62
N ARG A 675 -31.78 14.86 23.40
CA ARG A 675 -32.37 15.94 22.59
C ARG A 675 -33.82 15.72 22.13
N GLU A 676 -34.54 14.75 22.72
CA GLU A 676 -36.01 14.65 22.61
C GLU A 676 -36.74 14.97 23.93
N SER A 677 -36.07 15.61 24.88
CA SER A 677 -36.71 16.06 26.12
C SER A 677 -36.04 17.32 26.68
N ARG A 678 -36.09 18.40 25.90
CA ARG A 678 -36.20 19.80 26.35
C ARG A 678 -36.33 20.74 25.17
#